data_AF-A0A2S7TZD0-F1
#
_entry.id   AF-A0A2S7TZD0-F1
#
_cell.length_a   1.000
_cell.length_b   1.000
_cell.length_c   1.000
_cell.angle_alpha   90.00
_cell.angle_beta   90.00
_cell.angle_gamma   90.00
#
_symmetry.space_group_name_H-M   'P 1'
#
loop_
_entity.id
_entity.type
_entity.pdbx_description
1 polymer ?
#
loop_
_entity_poly.entity_id
_entity_poly.type
_entity_poly.pdbx_seq_one_letter_code
_entity_poly.pdbx_strand_id
1 'polypeptide(L)'
;MKRLLQSKSLALMVLFAGSLAVQAANIPAPKDAEKPKPAIELGAPFADNAILQRQMDLPVWGWSKPGTKVTVAFAGQKKSATTDKDGKWMLKLAPLKASFKPAEMLITESTGKKVTLKNILVGEVWMASGQSNMQWLTAKSVCKDLIVEDKNGVAPIRECKVTNYFAALHPIEHATGVWKNGDYLTYSAIAFAFAHKLYEELGVPIGILNCSFSQTAIQAWTPRVGYIDAKDDYSKALYLKTLETDPSTPEHKAAWDKFYQDIENTIKENAELVKNGKPAKQIPTKTPGNLSGNRDATWLFNARLNPMIPCAIRGAIWNQGYANMGEGLVYYNNLHSLIRGWRKLWDKPELPVYFHQFYCPRVKGGRKHNHPSIGSTAEMRAGTWLARDIPHANMASQIDIEGAIHYQNKAIPGQRLALHALKNQYGKKIVADGPMFKSYKVEGNKLIIEFDHAEGGLVVAETQTNSKSVAVPTVIPNGADKVGLFSLAGEDRIWHPATVKIEGNQAIVTSAGVKAPRGVSYGTGGIGFQPNLYNKALLPTTPFIFYDHKMVTAKEWPHDPIQIAGVVPDPNMGGKVYAYRKMPLLSTQFRDNAVFQSGVPVTIFGSAVHDWGHDADGEAVIKFSFAGVEKTIPVIAGMKRWQVVLPAMKPSAEPKTLKVTFTIDGEVIHERTVKNVVIGDVWYVATPNLNLEIKGNPASKGIIRVMQRKAKGGMAGRARPYSVCVSTTPLNRFASIWADASGSTLALGQRLASKSGNPVGIIIMQGTASVKVPGQKKAKRVPLDLKHWIPNAYLKQAPSLMTDYKQLATINPGNDIYDANAKRYMGDWKKLWGEYIPQLIATKKSARWSPLGTLSVAAECRHHRCLTGLLRHDPLVWSCQLKGNPFPLQRKHV
;
A
#
# COMPACT_ATOMS: atom_id res chain seq x y z
N MET A 1 -26.17 68.68 3.68
CA MET A 1 -26.61 68.93 2.28
C MET A 1 -25.75 70.04 1.71
N LYS A 2 -25.36 70.13 0.43
CA LYS A 2 -25.40 69.23 -0.75
C LYS A 2 -24.19 69.65 -1.62
N ARG A 3 -23.40 68.72 -2.19
CA ARG A 3 -22.23 69.04 -3.05
C ARG A 3 -22.45 68.56 -4.48
N LEU A 4 -22.11 69.40 -5.47
CA LEU A 4 -22.04 69.08 -6.89
C LEU A 4 -20.70 69.57 -7.48
N LEU A 5 -20.12 68.73 -8.34
CA LEU A 5 -19.37 68.95 -9.60
C LEU A 5 -18.64 70.28 -9.96
N GLN A 6 -17.66 70.11 -10.88
CA GLN A 6 -16.91 71.10 -11.71
C GLN A 6 -15.64 71.72 -11.08
N SER A 7 -14.52 71.97 -11.79
CA SER A 7 -14.07 71.56 -13.15
C SER A 7 -12.55 71.79 -13.38
N LYS A 8 -11.98 71.23 -14.47
CA LYS A 8 -10.84 71.71 -15.34
C LYS A 8 -9.56 72.26 -14.66
N SER A 9 -8.34 71.83 -14.97
CA SER A 9 -7.66 71.80 -16.29
C SER A 9 -6.43 70.85 -16.24
N LEU A 10 -5.58 70.64 -17.27
CA LEU A 10 -5.46 71.19 -18.64
C LEU A 10 -5.13 70.04 -19.63
N ALA A 11 -4.61 70.36 -20.83
CA ALA A 11 -4.32 69.49 -21.97
C ALA A 11 -2.91 69.74 -22.54
N LEU A 12 -2.34 68.74 -23.23
CA LEU A 12 -1.49 68.95 -24.42
C LEU A 12 -1.53 67.70 -25.34
N MET A 13 -1.49 67.89 -26.66
CA MET A 13 -1.59 66.83 -27.69
C MET A 13 -0.20 66.34 -28.15
N VAL A 14 0.04 65.02 -28.28
CA VAL A 14 -0.04 64.11 -29.46
C VAL A 14 1.08 64.29 -30.53
N LEU A 15 1.62 63.14 -30.96
CA LEU A 15 2.48 62.82 -32.12
C LEU A 15 4.01 62.70 -31.89
N PHE A 16 4.50 61.45 -31.85
CA PHE A 16 5.19 60.85 -33.00
C PHE A 16 5.24 59.31 -32.86
N ALA A 17 5.18 58.59 -33.98
CA ALA A 17 5.40 57.14 -34.04
C ALA A 17 6.66 56.87 -34.86
N GLY A 18 7.49 55.91 -34.44
CA GLY A 18 8.68 55.52 -35.19
C GLY A 18 9.64 54.63 -34.41
N SER A 19 9.77 53.38 -34.87
CA SER A 19 11.01 52.58 -34.90
C SER A 19 11.91 52.53 -33.66
N LEU A 20 12.01 51.35 -33.03
CA LEU A 20 13.29 50.61 -32.94
C LEU A 20 13.12 49.20 -32.35
N ALA A 21 14.04 48.32 -32.73
CA ALA A 21 14.00 46.89 -32.46
C ALA A 21 14.84 46.51 -31.22
N VAL A 22 14.53 45.33 -30.66
CA VAL A 22 15.42 44.45 -29.87
C VAL A 22 16.30 45.12 -28.80
N GLN A 23 15.91 44.94 -27.53
CA GLN A 23 16.86 44.45 -26.52
C GLN A 23 16.14 43.73 -25.38
N ALA A 24 16.45 42.43 -25.22
CA ALA A 24 15.97 41.63 -24.10
C ALA A 24 16.83 41.92 -22.86
N ALA A 25 16.36 42.82 -22.00
CA ALA A 25 16.99 43.07 -20.70
C ALA A 25 16.60 41.97 -19.70
N ASN A 26 17.61 41.32 -19.10
CA ASN A 26 17.43 40.38 -17.99
C ASN A 26 16.74 41.07 -16.80
N ILE A 27 15.50 40.72 -16.51
CA ILE A 27 14.85 41.04 -15.23
C ILE A 27 15.11 39.85 -14.29
N PRO A 28 15.87 40.01 -13.18
CA PRO A 28 15.99 38.96 -12.19
C PRO A 28 14.63 38.69 -11.55
N ALA A 29 14.25 37.42 -11.43
CA ALA A 29 13.06 37.04 -10.68
C ALA A 29 13.14 37.61 -9.24
N PRO A 30 12.04 38.13 -8.67
CA PRO A 30 12.07 38.71 -7.33
C PRO A 30 12.54 37.67 -6.31
N LYS A 31 13.54 38.03 -5.51
CA LYS A 31 13.98 37.21 -4.37
C LYS A 31 12.87 37.20 -3.33
N ASP A 32 12.08 36.13 -3.29
CA ASP A 32 11.18 35.85 -2.18
C ASP A 32 11.96 35.94 -0.87
N ALA A 33 11.54 36.84 0.02
CA ALA A 33 12.23 37.08 1.28
C ALA A 33 12.14 35.82 2.17
N GLU A 34 13.24 35.07 2.25
CA GLU A 34 13.33 33.87 3.08
C GLU A 34 13.05 34.25 4.54
N LYS A 35 12.00 33.67 5.14
CA LYS A 35 11.76 33.82 6.59
C LYS A 35 13.04 33.44 7.34
N PRO A 36 13.52 34.26 8.29
CA PRO A 36 14.81 34.04 8.93
C PRO A 36 14.85 32.64 9.54
N LYS A 37 15.83 31.85 9.09
CA LYS A 37 16.07 30.49 9.60
C LYS A 37 16.34 30.56 11.10
N PRO A 38 15.90 29.57 11.90
CA PRO A 38 16.25 29.50 13.30
C PRO A 38 17.77 29.54 13.46
N ALA A 39 18.22 30.21 14.51
CA ALA A 39 19.63 30.49 14.72
C ALA A 39 20.48 29.22 14.79
N ILE A 40 19.94 28.21 15.49
CA ILE A 40 20.45 26.87 15.69
C ILE A 40 19.33 25.92 15.24
N GLU A 41 19.64 24.93 14.40
CA GLU A 41 18.72 23.83 14.07
C GLU A 41 19.16 22.58 14.85
N LEU A 42 18.23 21.81 15.40
CA LEU A 42 18.53 20.60 16.19
C LEU A 42 18.02 19.35 15.50
N GLY A 43 18.64 18.20 15.79
CA GLY A 43 18.12 16.89 15.37
C GLY A 43 16.67 16.68 15.85
N ALA A 44 15.85 16.00 15.04
CA ALA A 44 14.41 15.87 15.27
C ALA A 44 13.99 15.39 16.69
N PRO A 45 14.74 14.52 17.41
CA PRO A 45 14.41 14.15 18.78
C PRO A 45 14.54 15.27 19.82
N PHE A 46 15.26 16.36 19.55
CA PHE A 46 15.51 17.45 20.51
C PHE A 46 14.50 18.58 20.33
N ALA A 47 13.36 18.43 20.99
CA ALA A 47 12.31 19.45 21.09
C ALA A 47 11.76 19.52 22.53
N ASP A 48 10.93 20.51 22.82
CA ASP A 48 10.23 20.62 24.10
C ASP A 48 9.47 19.34 24.44
N ASN A 49 9.44 19.01 25.73
CA ASN A 49 8.87 17.79 26.28
C ASN A 49 9.61 16.49 25.93
N ALA A 50 10.84 16.53 25.39
CA ALA A 50 11.58 15.28 25.14
C ALA A 50 11.82 14.44 26.40
N ILE A 51 11.90 13.12 26.21
CA ILE A 51 12.48 12.19 27.19
C ILE A 51 13.82 11.72 26.60
N LEU A 52 14.89 11.88 27.38
CA LEU A 52 16.24 11.50 27.00
C LEU A 52 16.63 10.17 27.65
N GLN A 53 17.39 9.35 26.93
CA GLN A 53 17.81 8.02 27.39
C GLN A 53 18.83 8.12 28.54
N ARG A 54 18.59 7.36 29.61
CA ARG A 54 19.50 7.17 30.76
C ARG A 54 20.57 6.12 30.50
N GLN A 55 21.60 6.09 31.36
CA GLN A 55 22.59 4.99 31.47
C GLN A 55 23.42 4.69 30.20
N MET A 56 23.50 5.60 29.23
CA MET A 56 24.43 5.52 28.11
C MET A 56 24.77 6.93 27.61
N ASP A 57 25.84 7.05 26.84
CA ASP A 57 26.18 8.29 26.14
C ASP A 57 24.99 8.79 25.33
N LEU A 58 24.65 10.07 25.52
CA LEU A 58 23.61 10.74 24.76
C LEU A 58 24.28 11.63 23.69
N PRO A 59 24.31 11.23 22.41
CA PRO A 59 24.69 12.13 21.34
C PRO A 59 23.62 13.22 21.21
N VAL A 60 24.05 14.47 21.19
CA VAL A 60 23.22 15.66 20.90
C VAL A 60 23.82 16.32 19.67
N TRP A 61 23.01 16.55 18.65
CA TRP A 61 23.45 17.07 17.36
C TRP A 61 22.49 18.10 16.76
N GLY A 62 22.99 18.84 15.80
CA GLY A 62 22.24 19.84 15.06
C GLY A 62 23.06 20.48 13.96
N TRP A 63 22.61 21.64 13.51
CA TRP A 63 23.24 22.44 12.47
C TRP A 63 23.27 23.92 12.82
N SER A 64 24.31 24.61 12.38
CA SER A 64 24.46 26.07 12.41
C SER A 64 25.34 26.53 11.25
N LYS A 65 25.83 27.78 11.26
CA LYS A 65 26.88 28.25 10.35
C LYS A 65 28.16 27.41 10.55
N PRO A 66 28.88 27.00 9.49
CA PRO A 66 30.19 26.36 9.60
C PRO A 66 31.18 27.12 10.49
N GLY A 67 32.08 26.41 11.19
CA GLY A 67 33.08 26.98 12.11
C GLY A 67 32.53 27.57 13.42
N THR A 68 31.23 27.48 13.69
CA THR A 68 30.60 27.99 14.92
C THR A 68 30.80 27.02 16.07
N LYS A 69 31.25 27.51 17.23
CA LYS A 69 31.30 26.72 18.47
C LYS A 69 29.93 26.69 19.13
N VAL A 70 29.35 25.50 19.23
CA VAL A 70 28.08 25.22 19.91
C VAL A 70 28.36 24.61 21.27
N THR A 71 27.60 25.00 22.29
CA THR A 71 27.70 24.49 23.66
C THR A 71 26.33 24.04 24.14
N VAL A 72 26.24 22.83 24.70
CA VAL A 72 25.03 22.28 25.32
C VAL A 72 25.25 22.20 26.83
N ALA A 73 24.31 22.73 27.60
CA ALA A 73 24.24 22.63 29.05
C ALA A 73 22.95 21.91 29.47
N PHE A 74 23.09 20.79 30.19
CA PHE A 74 21.97 19.98 30.67
C PHE A 74 22.39 19.09 31.84
N ALA A 75 21.51 18.92 32.83
CA ALA A 75 21.72 18.01 33.98
C ALA A 75 23.10 18.13 34.66
N GLY A 76 23.57 19.37 34.88
CA GLY A 76 24.89 19.66 35.47
C GLY A 76 26.09 19.50 34.52
N GLN A 77 25.90 18.96 33.32
CA GLN A 77 26.93 18.84 32.30
C GLN A 77 26.98 20.08 31.41
N LYS A 78 28.18 20.46 30.97
CA LYS A 78 28.43 21.45 29.91
C LYS A 78 29.45 20.88 28.93
N LYS A 79 29.07 20.75 27.66
CA LYS A 79 29.93 20.20 26.58
C LYS A 79 29.85 21.11 25.35
N SER A 80 30.88 21.11 24.52
CA SER A 80 30.92 21.90 23.29
C SER A 80 31.40 21.09 22.09
N ALA A 81 31.00 21.50 20.90
CA ALA A 81 31.52 21.04 19.61
C ALA A 81 31.61 22.23 18.65
N THR A 82 32.42 22.11 17.60
CA THR A 82 32.47 23.08 16.49
C THR A 82 31.74 22.49 15.29
N THR A 83 31.00 23.32 14.54
CA THR A 83 30.37 22.87 13.29
C THR A 83 31.39 22.60 12.20
N ASP A 84 31.17 21.52 11.46
CA ASP A 84 31.95 21.17 10.27
C ASP A 84 31.66 22.10 9.08
N LYS A 85 32.30 21.80 7.94
CA LYS A 85 32.15 22.53 6.67
C LYS A 85 30.69 22.61 6.15
N ASP A 86 29.85 21.64 6.52
CA ASP A 86 28.44 21.56 6.11
C ASP A 86 27.51 22.14 7.18
N GLY A 87 28.09 22.68 8.26
CA GLY A 87 27.40 23.31 9.38
C GLY A 87 26.90 22.33 10.44
N LYS A 88 27.20 21.04 10.34
CA LYS A 88 26.73 20.00 11.27
C LYS A 88 27.63 19.95 12.51
N TRP A 89 27.04 19.73 13.68
CA TRP A 89 27.76 19.54 14.93
C TRP A 89 27.16 18.36 15.71
N MET A 90 28.00 17.68 16.49
CA MET A 90 27.57 16.65 17.45
C MET A 90 28.51 16.65 18.65
N LEU A 91 27.94 16.44 19.84
CA LEU A 91 28.68 16.13 21.07
C LEU A 91 28.00 14.99 21.81
N LYS A 92 28.69 14.39 22.78
CA LYS A 92 28.12 13.38 23.68
C LYS A 92 28.03 13.93 25.11
N LEU A 93 26.84 13.85 25.71
CA LEU A 93 26.68 13.97 27.16
C LEU A 93 26.94 12.60 27.78
N ALA A 94 27.61 12.59 28.94
CA ALA A 94 27.87 11.38 29.72
C ALA A 94 26.56 10.76 30.26
N PRO A 95 26.55 9.46 30.62
CA PRO A 95 25.34 8.74 31.04
C PRO A 95 24.50 9.48 32.10
N LEU A 96 23.24 9.73 31.75
CA LEU A 96 22.30 10.45 32.60
C LEU A 96 21.61 9.52 33.61
N LYS A 97 21.24 10.04 34.79
CA LYS A 97 20.35 9.39 35.77
C LYS A 97 18.89 9.69 35.45
N ALA A 98 17.98 8.75 35.71
CA ALA A 98 16.55 8.96 35.52
C ALA A 98 16.04 10.14 36.37
N SER A 99 15.11 10.93 35.84
CA SER A 99 14.53 12.08 36.54
C SER A 99 13.10 12.35 36.07
N PHE A 100 12.20 12.42 37.05
CA PHE A 100 10.84 12.93 36.90
C PHE A 100 10.76 14.46 36.97
N LYS A 101 11.80 15.13 37.49
CA LYS A 101 11.85 16.59 37.59
C LYS A 101 12.05 17.19 36.20
N PRO A 102 11.14 18.05 35.70
CA PRO A 102 11.33 18.79 34.46
C PRO A 102 12.59 19.65 34.51
N ALA A 103 13.42 19.56 33.48
CA ALA A 103 14.64 20.35 33.33
C ALA A 103 14.65 21.12 32.00
N GLU A 104 15.45 22.18 31.93
CA GLU A 104 15.76 22.88 30.68
C GLU A 104 17.10 22.40 30.11
N MET A 105 17.17 22.21 28.80
CA MET A 105 18.42 22.02 28.05
C MET A 105 18.73 23.31 27.29
N LEU A 106 19.85 23.94 27.60
CA LEU A 106 20.29 25.18 26.97
C LEU A 106 21.36 24.88 25.92
N ILE A 107 21.15 25.36 24.70
CA ILE A 107 22.11 25.30 23.59
C ILE A 107 22.51 26.73 23.23
N THR A 108 23.80 27.05 23.23
CA THR A 108 24.34 28.37 22.89
C THR A 108 25.42 28.31 21.83
N GLU A 109 25.51 29.34 21.00
CA GLU A 109 26.58 29.54 20.02
C GLU A 109 27.56 30.61 20.46
N SER A 110 28.80 30.54 19.96
CA SER A 110 29.78 31.63 20.04
C SER A 110 29.30 32.94 19.40
N THR A 111 28.25 32.90 18.58
CA THR A 111 27.59 34.08 17.97
C THR A 111 26.61 34.80 18.92
N GLY A 112 26.46 34.33 20.18
CA GLY A 112 25.51 34.86 21.17
C GLY A 112 24.08 34.34 21.03
N LYS A 113 23.79 33.57 19.97
CA LYS A 113 22.49 32.92 19.74
C LYS A 113 22.27 31.76 20.70
N LYS A 114 21.01 31.52 21.08
CA LYS A 114 20.61 30.44 22.00
C LYS A 114 19.27 29.81 21.66
N VAL A 115 19.11 28.54 22.01
CA VAL A 115 17.86 27.77 22.03
C VAL A 115 17.75 27.09 23.40
N THR A 116 16.59 27.19 24.04
CA THR A 116 16.29 26.47 25.28
C THR A 116 15.17 25.50 25.02
N LEU A 117 15.41 24.21 25.26
CA LEU A 117 14.37 23.18 25.24
C LEU A 117 13.83 22.98 26.66
N LYS A 118 12.51 22.93 26.80
CA LYS A 118 11.80 22.94 28.08
C LYS A 118 11.14 21.61 28.39
N ASN A 119 10.88 21.40 29.69
CA ASN A 119 10.19 20.21 30.21
C ASN A 119 10.86 18.89 29.79
N ILE A 120 12.19 18.85 29.80
CA ILE A 120 12.96 17.65 29.45
C ILE A 120 12.99 16.71 30.65
N LEU A 121 12.70 15.43 30.42
CA LEU A 121 12.82 14.35 31.41
C LEU A 121 13.93 13.38 30.99
N VAL A 122 14.35 12.52 31.92
CA VAL A 122 15.34 11.46 31.66
C VAL A 122 14.79 10.12 32.09
N GLY A 123 14.87 9.11 31.22
CA GLY A 123 14.27 7.81 31.44
C GLY A 123 14.70 6.78 30.39
N GLU A 124 13.81 5.87 30.01
CA GLU A 124 14.06 4.90 28.93
C GLU A 124 13.45 5.39 27.62
N VAL A 125 14.16 5.23 26.50
CA VAL A 125 13.70 5.64 25.17
C VAL A 125 13.74 4.45 24.23
N TRP A 126 12.60 4.13 23.65
CA TRP A 126 12.41 3.01 22.73
C TRP A 126 11.91 3.48 21.37
N MET A 127 12.41 2.86 20.30
CA MET A 127 11.91 3.09 18.96
C MET A 127 10.67 2.21 18.68
N ALA A 128 9.63 2.75 18.06
CA ALA A 128 8.46 1.99 17.63
C ALA A 128 8.19 2.18 16.13
N SER A 129 8.19 1.09 15.35
CA SER A 129 8.00 1.15 13.90
C SER A 129 7.09 0.03 13.38
N GLY A 130 6.73 0.12 12.10
CA GLY A 130 5.81 -0.79 11.42
C GLY A 130 4.61 -0.06 10.80
N GLN A 131 3.48 -0.77 10.70
CA GLN A 131 2.33 -0.32 9.90
C GLN A 131 1.09 0.10 10.71
N SER A 132 -0.08 -0.01 10.09
CA SER A 132 -1.42 0.31 10.60
C SER A 132 -1.72 -0.07 12.05
N ASN A 133 -1.25 -1.24 12.53
CA ASN A 133 -1.51 -1.70 13.90
C ASN A 133 -0.57 -1.01 14.91
N MET A 134 0.67 -0.70 14.54
CA MET A 134 1.56 0.19 15.29
C MET A 134 1.09 1.66 15.22
N GLN A 135 0.56 2.12 14.08
CA GLN A 135 0.04 3.48 13.93
C GLN A 135 -1.33 3.69 14.61
N TRP A 136 -2.01 2.61 15.01
CA TRP A 136 -3.37 2.64 15.53
C TRP A 136 -3.46 3.45 16.83
N LEU A 137 -4.48 4.29 16.96
CA LEU A 137 -4.60 5.19 18.10
C LEU A 137 -5.16 4.49 19.35
N THR A 138 -4.63 4.83 20.52
CA THR A 138 -5.12 4.40 21.83
C THR A 138 -6.64 4.56 21.97
N ALA A 139 -7.18 5.73 21.58
CA ALA A 139 -8.62 6.01 21.59
C ALA A 139 -9.50 5.07 20.74
N LYS A 140 -8.90 4.26 19.85
CA LYS A 140 -9.60 3.31 18.98
C LYS A 140 -9.32 1.85 19.38
N SER A 141 -8.91 1.63 20.63
CA SER A 141 -8.51 0.34 21.18
C SER A 141 -8.85 0.26 22.67
N VAL A 142 -8.71 -0.94 23.25
CA VAL A 142 -8.83 -1.14 24.70
C VAL A 142 -7.66 -0.51 25.49
N CYS A 143 -6.59 -0.06 24.83
CA CYS A 143 -5.47 0.60 25.52
C CYS A 143 -5.86 1.95 26.15
N LYS A 144 -7.02 2.52 25.81
CA LYS A 144 -7.59 3.68 26.52
C LYS A 144 -7.86 3.36 28.00
N ASP A 145 -8.16 2.10 28.32
CA ASP A 145 -8.51 1.65 29.67
C ASP A 145 -7.24 1.37 30.52
N LEU A 146 -6.05 1.44 29.91
CA LEU A 146 -4.76 1.51 30.61
C LEU A 146 -4.42 2.94 31.06
N ILE A 147 -5.20 3.95 30.68
CA ILE A 147 -4.98 5.34 31.13
C ILE A 147 -5.57 5.46 32.53
N VAL A 148 -4.79 5.07 33.54
CA VAL A 148 -5.12 5.22 34.96
C VAL A 148 -4.15 6.20 35.61
N GLU A 149 -4.65 6.95 36.58
CA GLU A 149 -3.82 7.78 37.45
C GLU A 149 -3.39 6.95 38.66
N ASP A 150 -2.08 6.88 38.91
CA ASP A 150 -1.53 6.20 40.09
C ASP A 150 -1.23 7.23 41.20
N LYS A 151 -0.74 6.79 42.37
CA LYS A 151 -0.41 7.65 43.52
C LYS A 151 0.64 8.75 43.22
N ASN A 152 1.35 8.66 42.10
CA ASN A 152 2.33 9.61 41.59
C ASN A 152 1.78 10.45 40.40
N GLY A 153 0.48 10.37 40.11
CA GLY A 153 -0.16 10.96 38.95
C GLY A 153 -0.20 10.00 37.74
N VAL A 154 -0.48 10.54 36.55
CA VAL A 154 -0.52 9.73 35.32
C VAL A 154 0.89 9.45 34.80
N ALA A 155 1.17 8.19 34.47
CA ALA A 155 2.46 7.69 33.98
C ALA A 155 3.14 8.65 32.97
N PRO A 156 4.37 9.14 33.21
CA PRO A 156 5.06 10.12 32.36
C PRO A 156 5.65 9.45 31.09
N ILE A 157 4.74 9.06 30.20
CA ILE A 157 5.02 8.48 28.89
C ILE A 157 4.95 9.62 27.86
N ARG A 158 5.84 9.64 26.87
CA ARG A 158 5.79 10.66 25.80
C ARG A 158 6.12 10.04 24.44
N GLU A 159 5.39 10.46 23.41
CA GLU A 159 5.56 9.96 22.04
C GLU A 159 6.09 11.06 21.13
N CYS A 160 7.23 10.82 20.48
CA CYS A 160 7.81 11.66 19.44
C CYS A 160 7.46 11.14 18.04
N LYS A 161 7.12 12.04 17.11
CA LYS A 161 6.89 11.73 15.69
C LYS A 161 7.54 12.78 14.78
N VAL A 162 8.15 12.34 13.69
CA VAL A 162 8.40 13.22 12.52
C VAL A 162 7.06 13.56 11.87
N THR A 163 6.73 14.85 11.81
CA THR A 163 5.41 15.34 11.34
C THR A 163 5.44 15.95 9.95
N ASN A 164 6.55 16.56 9.55
CA ASN A 164 6.69 17.29 8.27
C ASN A 164 7.06 16.41 7.06
N TYR A 165 7.36 15.13 7.27
CA TYR A 165 7.74 14.20 6.19
C TYR A 165 6.87 12.95 6.10
N PHE A 166 6.64 12.52 4.86
CA PHE A 166 5.91 11.29 4.53
C PHE A 166 6.88 10.18 4.11
N ALA A 167 7.53 10.35 2.96
CA ALA A 167 8.48 9.42 2.33
C ALA A 167 9.56 10.23 1.59
N ALA A 168 10.77 9.67 1.42
CA ALA A 168 11.90 10.33 0.77
C ALA A 168 12.79 9.32 0.04
N LEU A 169 13.26 9.68 -1.15
CA LEU A 169 14.08 8.83 -2.00
C LEU A 169 15.47 8.55 -1.39
N HIS A 170 16.05 9.57 -0.76
CA HIS A 170 17.34 9.51 -0.07
C HIS A 170 17.17 9.83 1.42
N PRO A 171 18.09 9.36 2.28
CA PRO A 171 18.04 9.66 3.72
C PRO A 171 18.09 11.16 3.96
N ILE A 172 17.09 11.70 4.67
CA ILE A 172 17.10 13.09 5.14
C ILE A 172 17.52 13.15 6.60
N GLU A 173 18.18 14.22 7.00
CA GLU A 173 18.56 14.47 8.40
C GLU A 173 17.73 15.60 9.02
N HIS A 174 17.30 16.56 8.19
CA HIS A 174 16.54 17.74 8.61
C HIS A 174 15.03 17.44 8.69
N ALA A 175 14.49 17.28 9.90
CA ALA A 175 13.06 17.08 10.13
C ALA A 175 12.57 17.69 11.45
N THR A 176 11.24 17.87 11.56
CA THR A 176 10.59 18.37 12.77
C THR A 176 10.00 17.18 13.55
N GLY A 177 10.64 16.83 14.65
CA GLY A 177 10.05 15.96 15.66
C GLY A 177 9.13 16.75 16.58
N VAL A 178 8.03 16.13 17.00
CA VAL A 178 7.09 16.70 17.97
C VAL A 178 6.84 15.66 19.05
N TRP A 179 7.20 15.99 20.28
CA TRP A 179 6.86 15.20 21.47
C TRP A 179 5.49 15.61 21.99
N LYS A 180 4.64 14.61 22.22
CA LYS A 180 3.38 14.78 22.96
C LYS A 180 3.62 14.60 24.46
N ASN A 181 2.82 15.28 25.27
CA ASN A 181 2.80 15.16 26.72
C ASN A 181 1.34 15.01 27.16
N GLY A 182 0.97 13.89 27.80
CA GLY A 182 -0.36 13.69 28.42
C GLY A 182 -1.53 13.25 27.53
N ASP A 183 -1.61 13.60 26.23
CA ASP A 183 -2.73 13.17 25.35
C ASP A 183 -2.56 11.72 24.84
N TYR A 184 -2.63 10.75 25.75
CA TYR A 184 -2.42 9.32 25.45
C TYR A 184 -3.42 8.75 24.45
N LEU A 185 -4.61 9.34 24.34
CA LEU A 185 -5.65 8.95 23.39
C LEU A 185 -5.18 9.04 21.93
N THR A 186 -4.23 9.93 21.62
CA THR A 186 -3.68 10.09 20.27
C THR A 186 -2.29 9.46 20.05
N TYR A 187 -1.84 8.60 20.97
CA TYR A 187 -0.60 7.82 20.86
C TYR A 187 -0.84 6.51 20.10
N SER A 188 0.24 5.82 19.70
CA SER A 188 0.16 4.42 19.30
C SER A 188 -0.34 3.53 20.43
N ALA A 189 -1.39 2.76 20.20
CA ALA A 189 -1.97 1.85 21.17
C ALA A 189 -0.99 0.73 21.60
N ILE A 190 -0.22 0.17 20.65
CA ILE A 190 0.76 -0.90 20.94
C ILE A 190 1.96 -0.32 21.68
N ALA A 191 2.52 0.80 21.20
CA ALA A 191 3.69 1.41 21.84
C ALA A 191 3.35 2.04 23.21
N PHE A 192 2.12 2.55 23.39
CA PHE A 192 1.63 3.01 24.69
C PHE A 192 1.49 1.85 25.67
N ALA A 193 0.88 0.72 25.29
CA ALA A 193 0.77 -0.44 26.17
C ALA A 193 2.14 -1.06 26.52
N PHE A 194 3.08 -1.05 25.58
CA PHE A 194 4.49 -1.38 25.84
C PHE A 194 5.13 -0.42 26.86
N ALA A 195 5.00 0.89 26.64
CA ALA A 195 5.56 1.92 27.52
C ALA A 195 4.93 1.88 28.92
N HIS A 196 3.62 1.64 29.03
CA HIS A 196 2.90 1.51 30.29
C HIS A 196 3.46 0.35 31.12
N LYS A 197 3.63 -0.83 30.49
CA LYS A 197 4.18 -1.99 31.19
C LYS A 197 5.64 -1.81 31.61
N LEU A 198 6.44 -1.05 30.85
CA LEU A 198 7.78 -0.66 31.29
C LEU A 198 7.74 0.34 32.45
N TYR A 199 6.84 1.33 32.42
CA TYR A 199 6.68 2.29 33.51
C TYR A 199 6.29 1.62 34.83
N GLU A 200 5.26 0.76 34.82
CA GLU A 200 4.81 -0.04 35.98
C GLU A 200 5.96 -0.79 36.67
N GLU A 201 6.86 -1.34 35.87
CA GLU A 201 7.90 -2.28 36.32
C GLU A 201 9.24 -1.63 36.65
N LEU A 202 9.50 -0.42 36.11
CA LEU A 202 10.78 0.27 36.22
C LEU A 202 10.69 1.58 37.01
N GLY A 203 9.51 2.18 37.17
CA GLY A 203 9.31 3.43 37.88
C GLY A 203 10.12 4.60 37.31
N VAL A 204 10.17 4.74 35.97
CA VAL A 204 10.88 5.85 35.29
C VAL A 204 10.12 6.35 34.06
N PRO A 205 10.31 7.62 33.63
CA PRO A 205 9.70 8.14 32.40
C PRO A 205 10.04 7.31 31.16
N ILE A 206 9.08 7.15 30.25
CA ILE A 206 9.25 6.32 29.04
C ILE A 206 8.99 7.14 27.77
N GLY A 207 10.03 7.35 26.97
CA GLY A 207 9.97 7.98 25.65
C GLY A 207 9.77 6.94 24.53
N ILE A 208 8.89 7.25 23.59
CA ILE A 208 8.69 6.45 22.37
C ILE A 208 9.01 7.29 21.13
N LEU A 209 10.01 6.89 20.35
CA LEU A 209 10.26 7.43 19.02
C LEU A 209 9.41 6.65 18.01
N ASN A 210 8.24 7.18 17.65
CA ASN A 210 7.28 6.50 16.78
C ASN A 210 7.49 6.84 15.30
N CYS A 211 8.03 5.87 14.58
CA CYS A 211 8.27 5.90 13.15
C CYS A 211 7.45 4.80 12.47
N SER A 212 6.12 4.85 12.63
CA SER A 212 5.17 3.93 11.97
C SER A 212 4.28 4.61 10.93
N PHE A 213 3.81 3.85 9.92
CA PHE A 213 2.87 4.36 8.92
C PHE A 213 2.02 3.26 8.24
N SER A 214 0.71 3.47 8.08
CA SER A 214 -0.22 2.48 7.51
C SER A 214 0.02 2.15 6.03
N GLN A 215 -0.32 0.91 5.63
CA GLN A 215 -0.21 0.36 4.27
C GLN A 215 1.21 0.25 3.71
N THR A 216 2.19 -0.06 4.56
CA THR A 216 3.62 -0.09 4.21
C THR A 216 4.20 -1.49 4.35
N ALA A 217 5.06 -1.86 3.41
CA ALA A 217 5.78 -3.13 3.42
C ALA A 217 7.08 -3.00 4.24
N ILE A 218 7.63 -4.10 4.75
CA ILE A 218 8.84 -4.12 5.60
C ILE A 218 10.05 -3.47 4.90
N GLN A 219 10.17 -3.70 3.59
CA GLN A 219 11.25 -3.18 2.74
C GLN A 219 11.38 -1.65 2.87
N ALA A 220 10.24 -0.93 2.94
CA ALA A 220 10.21 0.53 3.04
C ALA A 220 10.82 1.09 4.33
N TRP A 221 10.96 0.25 5.36
CA TRP A 221 11.55 0.57 6.66
C TRP A 221 12.97 0.00 6.84
N THR A 222 13.40 -0.89 5.93
CA THR A 222 14.76 -1.41 5.87
C THR A 222 15.69 -0.39 5.20
N PRO A 223 16.74 0.11 5.89
CA PRO A 223 17.73 0.99 5.28
C PRO A 223 18.60 0.24 4.28
N ARG A 224 19.17 0.92 3.28
CA ARG A 224 20.02 0.30 2.25
C ARG A 224 21.13 -0.60 2.85
N VAL A 225 21.80 -0.11 3.90
CA VAL A 225 22.90 -0.83 4.58
C VAL A 225 22.49 -2.18 5.18
N GLY A 226 21.18 -2.39 5.39
CA GLY A 226 20.61 -3.65 5.84
C GLY A 226 20.57 -4.74 4.77
N TYR A 227 20.71 -4.41 3.48
CA TYR A 227 20.74 -5.39 2.40
C TYR A 227 22.16 -5.77 1.93
N ILE A 228 23.19 -4.96 2.22
CA ILE A 228 24.54 -5.08 1.63
C ILE A 228 25.12 -6.51 1.74
N ASP A 229 25.06 -7.10 2.93
CA ASP A 229 25.62 -8.45 3.21
C ASP A 229 24.54 -9.55 3.16
N ALA A 230 23.43 -9.32 2.43
CA ALA A 230 22.37 -10.31 2.30
C ALA A 230 22.83 -11.50 1.43
N LYS A 231 22.59 -12.72 1.93
CA LYS A 231 23.03 -13.96 1.28
C LYS A 231 22.01 -14.51 0.29
N ASP A 232 20.73 -14.19 0.46
CA ASP A 232 19.63 -14.64 -0.39
C ASP A 232 19.38 -13.72 -1.59
N ASP A 233 18.95 -14.30 -2.71
CA ASP A 233 18.82 -13.58 -3.97
C ASP A 233 17.65 -12.58 -3.98
N TYR A 234 16.63 -12.82 -3.16
CA TYR A 234 15.52 -11.90 -2.97
C TYR A 234 15.99 -10.56 -2.38
N SER A 235 16.76 -10.60 -1.28
CA SER A 235 17.31 -9.39 -0.66
C SER A 235 18.42 -8.75 -1.52
N LYS A 236 19.22 -9.52 -2.26
CA LYS A 236 20.15 -8.96 -3.27
C LYS A 236 19.41 -8.21 -4.39
N ALA A 237 18.30 -8.77 -4.89
CA ALA A 237 17.48 -8.11 -5.91
C ALA A 237 16.78 -6.84 -5.38
N LEU A 238 16.46 -6.77 -4.08
CA LEU A 238 16.03 -5.53 -3.44
C LEU A 238 17.19 -4.52 -3.34
N TYR A 239 18.39 -4.97 -2.96
CA TYR A 239 19.58 -4.11 -2.90
C TYR A 239 19.87 -3.45 -4.25
N LEU A 240 19.95 -4.25 -5.32
CA LEU A 240 20.20 -3.78 -6.69
C LEU A 240 19.21 -2.66 -7.09
N LYS A 241 17.90 -2.84 -6.84
CA LYS A 241 16.90 -1.79 -7.12
C LYS A 241 17.16 -0.48 -6.35
N THR A 242 17.71 -0.54 -5.14
CA THR A 242 18.11 0.67 -4.39
C THR A 242 19.38 1.32 -4.91
N LEU A 243 20.23 0.59 -5.66
CA LEU A 243 21.37 1.13 -6.39
C LEU A 243 20.92 1.76 -7.71
N GLU A 244 20.11 1.05 -8.53
CA GLU A 244 19.47 1.57 -9.75
C GLU A 244 18.70 2.90 -9.56
N THR A 245 18.35 3.22 -8.31
CA THR A 245 17.61 4.41 -7.89
C THR A 245 18.51 5.57 -7.42
N ASP A 246 19.81 5.32 -7.24
CA ASP A 246 20.75 6.28 -6.67
C ASP A 246 21.74 6.81 -7.70
N PRO A 247 21.66 8.10 -8.10
CA PRO A 247 22.47 8.66 -9.18
C PRO A 247 23.96 8.75 -8.85
N SER A 248 24.38 8.47 -7.61
CA SER A 248 25.80 8.32 -7.27
C SER A 248 26.40 6.96 -7.63
N THR A 249 25.60 6.01 -8.14
CA THR A 249 26.02 4.61 -8.37
C THR A 249 26.17 4.27 -9.86
N PRO A 250 27.09 3.35 -10.22
CA PRO A 250 27.21 2.87 -11.60
C PRO A 250 25.97 2.08 -12.06
N GLU A 251 25.28 1.38 -11.16
CA GLU A 251 24.05 0.62 -11.47
C GLU A 251 22.93 1.57 -11.91
N HIS A 252 22.76 2.72 -11.25
CA HIS A 252 21.84 3.75 -11.73
C HIS A 252 22.20 4.23 -13.13
N LYS A 253 23.47 4.62 -13.35
CA LYS A 253 23.90 5.11 -14.66
C LYS A 253 23.60 4.09 -15.75
N ALA A 254 24.00 2.83 -15.56
CA ALA A 254 23.76 1.75 -16.52
C ALA A 254 22.26 1.50 -16.79
N ALA A 255 21.45 1.43 -15.73
CA ALA A 255 20.02 1.13 -15.87
C ALA A 255 19.23 2.30 -16.49
N TRP A 256 19.59 3.55 -16.19
CA TRP A 256 18.94 4.74 -16.75
C TRP A 256 19.43 5.06 -18.17
N ASP A 257 20.72 4.90 -18.47
CA ASP A 257 21.23 4.99 -19.85
C ASP A 257 20.50 3.98 -20.75
N LYS A 258 20.35 2.72 -20.28
CA LYS A 258 19.55 1.71 -20.99
C LYS A 258 18.08 2.12 -21.13
N PHE A 259 17.45 2.63 -20.08
CA PHE A 259 16.05 3.09 -20.15
C PHE A 259 15.85 4.21 -21.18
N TYR A 260 16.76 5.19 -21.24
CA TYR A 260 16.74 6.24 -22.25
C TYR A 260 16.96 5.67 -23.65
N GLN A 261 17.92 4.77 -23.83
CA GLN A 261 18.22 4.14 -25.11
C GLN A 261 17.05 3.29 -25.63
N ASP A 262 16.39 2.53 -24.76
CA ASP A 262 15.22 1.71 -25.12
C ASP A 262 14.03 2.59 -25.58
N ILE A 263 13.84 3.77 -24.97
CA ILE A 263 12.85 4.76 -25.43
C ILE A 263 13.22 5.32 -26.80
N GLU A 264 14.46 5.78 -26.99
CA GLU A 264 14.94 6.34 -28.27
C GLU A 264 14.87 5.31 -29.41
N ASN A 265 15.23 4.05 -29.14
CA ASN A 265 15.11 2.96 -30.09
C ASN A 265 13.65 2.71 -30.47
N THR A 266 12.73 2.75 -29.50
CA THR A 266 11.28 2.59 -29.77
C THR A 266 10.74 3.77 -30.59
N ILE A 267 11.20 5.00 -30.36
CA ILE A 267 10.84 6.17 -31.17
C ILE A 267 11.31 5.99 -32.63
N LYS A 268 12.57 5.60 -32.84
CA LYS A 268 13.13 5.34 -34.18
C LYS A 268 12.36 4.24 -34.92
N GLU A 269 12.08 3.13 -34.26
CA GLU A 269 11.28 2.04 -34.84
C GLU A 269 9.86 2.49 -35.18
N ASN A 270 9.23 3.28 -34.31
CA ASN A 270 7.88 3.79 -34.52
C ASN A 270 7.76 4.73 -35.72
N ALA A 271 8.76 5.58 -35.97
CA ALA A 271 8.80 6.44 -37.15
C ALA A 271 8.76 5.61 -38.45
N GLU A 272 9.58 4.55 -38.53
CA GLU A 272 9.56 3.65 -39.69
C GLU A 272 8.28 2.80 -39.76
N LEU A 273 7.71 2.35 -38.64
CA LEU A 273 6.42 1.65 -38.66
C LEU A 273 5.29 2.54 -39.21
N VAL A 274 5.18 3.78 -38.73
CA VAL A 274 4.13 4.73 -39.15
C VAL A 274 4.31 5.13 -40.62
N LYS A 275 5.53 5.41 -41.06
CA LYS A 275 5.89 5.68 -42.47
C LYS A 275 5.48 4.54 -43.40
N ASN A 276 5.61 3.29 -42.93
CA ASN A 276 5.19 2.09 -43.66
C ASN A 276 3.71 1.70 -43.43
N GLY A 277 2.87 2.59 -42.88
CA GLY A 277 1.44 2.37 -42.66
C GLY A 277 1.11 1.34 -41.56
N LYS A 278 2.09 0.92 -40.77
CA LYS A 278 1.95 -0.07 -39.68
C LYS A 278 1.66 0.63 -38.34
N PRO A 279 0.94 -0.01 -37.41
CA PRO A 279 0.72 0.54 -36.08
C PRO A 279 2.03 0.57 -35.29
N ALA A 280 2.28 1.68 -34.61
CA ALA A 280 3.44 1.87 -33.76
C ALA A 280 3.37 1.08 -32.45
N LYS A 281 4.54 0.73 -31.90
CA LYS A 281 4.71 0.05 -30.62
C LYS A 281 4.63 1.02 -29.43
N GLN A 282 4.22 0.49 -28.28
CA GLN A 282 4.18 1.25 -27.04
C GLN A 282 5.59 1.47 -26.46
N ILE A 283 5.91 2.73 -26.12
CA ILE A 283 7.15 3.09 -25.41
C ILE A 283 7.19 2.46 -23.99
N PRO A 284 8.33 1.88 -23.55
CA PRO A 284 8.52 1.44 -22.17
C PRO A 284 8.31 2.57 -21.15
N THR A 285 7.40 2.37 -20.19
CA THR A 285 7.06 3.36 -19.14
C THR A 285 7.47 2.93 -17.74
N LYS A 286 8.07 1.74 -17.59
CA LYS A 286 8.57 1.24 -16.32
C LYS A 286 9.99 1.79 -16.11
N THR A 287 10.15 2.74 -15.20
CA THR A 287 11.46 3.26 -14.83
C THR A 287 12.29 2.19 -14.11
N PRO A 288 13.63 2.26 -14.18
CA PRO A 288 14.51 1.44 -13.35
C PRO A 288 14.30 1.65 -11.84
N GLY A 289 14.82 0.74 -11.04
CA GLY A 289 14.89 0.89 -9.59
C GLY A 289 13.55 0.73 -8.86
N ASN A 290 13.45 1.36 -7.68
CA ASN A 290 12.34 1.23 -6.74
C ASN A 290 11.57 2.56 -6.62
N LEU A 291 10.92 2.96 -7.72
CA LEU A 291 10.15 4.20 -7.89
C LEU A 291 8.62 4.02 -8.02
N SER A 292 8.11 2.85 -7.65
CA SER A 292 6.68 2.51 -7.69
C SER A 292 5.86 3.15 -6.54
N GLY A 293 6.49 3.54 -5.44
CA GLY A 293 5.91 4.41 -4.40
C GLY A 293 6.30 4.06 -2.96
N ASN A 294 5.50 4.49 -1.99
CA ASN A 294 5.82 4.46 -0.55
C ASN A 294 5.89 3.06 0.12
N ARG A 295 5.87 1.99 -0.68
CA ARG A 295 6.14 0.61 -0.24
C ARG A 295 7.51 0.11 -0.68
N ASP A 296 8.18 0.84 -1.56
CA ASP A 296 9.50 0.50 -2.06
C ASP A 296 10.57 0.62 -0.99
N ALA A 297 11.64 -0.15 -1.17
CA ALA A 297 12.73 -0.30 -0.21
C ALA A 297 13.28 1.06 0.27
N THR A 298 13.49 1.21 1.58
CA THR A 298 14.18 2.37 2.19
C THR A 298 13.40 3.71 2.19
N TRP A 299 12.31 3.90 1.42
CA TRP A 299 11.64 5.21 1.26
C TRP A 299 11.05 5.82 2.54
N LEU A 300 10.51 5.01 3.46
CA LEU A 300 9.95 5.51 4.72
C LEU A 300 10.97 5.58 5.84
N PHE A 301 11.90 4.64 5.86
CA PHE A 301 13.12 4.73 6.65
C PHE A 301 13.77 6.12 6.46
N ASN A 302 14.04 6.49 5.21
CA ASN A 302 14.71 7.73 4.83
C ASN A 302 14.03 9.00 5.36
N ALA A 303 12.70 9.05 5.32
CA ALA A 303 11.93 10.24 5.68
C ALA A 303 11.55 10.33 7.15
N ARG A 304 11.29 9.18 7.78
CA ARG A 304 10.65 9.13 9.10
C ARG A 304 11.58 8.64 10.19
N LEU A 305 12.56 7.81 9.84
CA LEU A 305 13.47 7.22 10.82
C LEU A 305 14.87 7.81 10.77
N ASN A 306 15.44 8.05 9.59
CA ASN A 306 16.78 8.63 9.45
C ASN A 306 16.97 9.96 10.21
N PRO A 307 16.01 10.91 10.27
CA PRO A 307 16.15 12.12 11.09
C PRO A 307 16.21 11.90 12.61
N MET A 308 15.86 10.70 13.08
CA MET A 308 15.97 10.32 14.49
C MET A 308 17.32 9.67 14.83
N ILE A 309 18.19 9.44 13.84
CA ILE A 309 19.51 8.82 14.03
C ILE A 309 20.55 9.94 14.23
N PRO A 310 21.49 9.82 15.20
CA PRO A 310 21.77 8.66 16.06
C PRO A 310 21.20 8.79 17.49
N CYS A 311 19.90 9.05 17.69
CA CYS A 311 19.35 9.20 19.05
C CYS A 311 19.66 7.99 19.94
N ALA A 312 20.09 8.25 21.18
CA ALA A 312 20.26 7.18 22.16
C ALA A 312 18.91 6.52 22.44
N ILE A 313 18.82 5.23 22.10
CA ILE A 313 17.69 4.35 22.41
C ILE A 313 18.20 3.10 23.13
N ARG A 314 17.35 2.53 23.98
CA ARG A 314 17.57 1.21 24.60
C ARG A 314 17.41 0.07 23.59
N GLY A 315 16.40 0.16 22.73
CA GLY A 315 16.03 -0.86 21.75
C GLY A 315 14.84 -0.43 20.89
N ALA A 316 14.28 -1.39 20.14
CA ALA A 316 13.20 -1.14 19.19
C ALA A 316 12.06 -2.17 19.27
N ILE A 317 10.86 -1.74 18.89
CA ILE A 317 9.68 -2.59 18.71
C ILE A 317 9.10 -2.47 17.29
N TRP A 318 8.67 -3.61 16.72
CA TRP A 318 8.21 -3.74 15.34
C TRP A 318 6.87 -4.51 15.24
N ASN A 319 5.83 -3.84 14.72
CA ASN A 319 4.57 -4.50 14.38
C ASN A 319 4.22 -4.25 12.90
N GLN A 320 4.53 -5.22 12.06
CA GLN A 320 4.23 -5.20 10.64
C GLN A 320 3.90 -6.59 10.10
N GLY A 321 3.29 -6.62 8.91
CA GLY A 321 3.25 -7.83 8.10
C GLY A 321 2.14 -7.82 7.05
N TYR A 322 1.00 -7.17 7.32
CA TYR A 322 -0.17 -7.30 6.46
C TYR A 322 0.03 -6.76 5.03
N ALA A 323 0.94 -5.81 4.82
CA ALA A 323 1.27 -5.36 3.45
C ALA A 323 2.12 -6.37 2.65
N ASN A 324 2.79 -7.30 3.35
CA ASN A 324 3.57 -8.42 2.85
C ASN A 324 2.78 -9.75 2.99
N MET A 325 1.49 -9.69 3.32
CA MET A 325 0.62 -10.87 3.51
C MET A 325 0.58 -11.68 2.22
N GLY A 326 1.17 -12.88 2.26
CA GLY A 326 1.25 -13.79 1.12
C GLY A 326 2.63 -13.89 0.47
N GLU A 327 3.64 -13.16 0.94
CA GLU A 327 5.03 -13.29 0.46
C GLU A 327 5.72 -14.60 0.94
N GLY A 328 5.13 -15.34 1.89
CA GLY A 328 5.69 -16.60 2.39
C GLY A 328 6.96 -16.40 3.23
N LEU A 329 7.87 -17.38 3.14
CA LEU A 329 9.08 -17.42 3.98
C LEU A 329 10.03 -16.23 3.79
N VAL A 330 10.00 -15.49 2.66
CA VAL A 330 10.93 -14.34 2.42
C VAL A 330 10.80 -13.22 3.47
N TYR A 331 9.73 -13.21 4.28
CA TYR A 331 9.61 -12.29 5.41
C TYR A 331 10.71 -12.50 6.47
N TYR A 332 11.27 -13.71 6.58
CA TYR A 332 12.46 -14.02 7.38
C TYR A 332 13.67 -13.18 6.93
N ASN A 333 14.02 -13.22 5.64
CA ASN A 333 15.14 -12.45 5.05
C ASN A 333 14.93 -10.93 5.22
N ASN A 334 13.67 -10.48 5.14
CA ASN A 334 13.32 -9.09 5.37
C ASN A 334 13.54 -8.65 6.83
N LEU A 335 13.20 -9.47 7.83
CA LEU A 335 13.47 -9.17 9.24
C LEU A 335 14.98 -9.13 9.53
N HIS A 336 15.73 -10.10 8.99
CA HIS A 336 17.21 -10.10 9.03
C HIS A 336 17.80 -8.82 8.46
N SER A 337 17.33 -8.38 7.29
CA SER A 337 17.81 -7.16 6.64
C SER A 337 17.40 -5.88 7.40
N LEU A 338 16.17 -5.82 7.93
CA LEU A 338 15.68 -4.71 8.75
C LEU A 338 16.54 -4.51 10.01
N ILE A 339 16.71 -5.57 10.80
CA ILE A 339 17.37 -5.52 12.11
C ILE A 339 18.87 -5.25 11.95
N ARG A 340 19.54 -5.93 11.02
CA ARG A 340 20.93 -5.67 10.64
C ARG A 340 21.14 -4.24 10.17
N GLY A 341 20.20 -3.73 9.37
CA GLY A 341 20.20 -2.35 8.91
C GLY A 341 20.13 -1.32 10.03
N TRP A 342 19.22 -1.51 10.99
CA TRP A 342 19.11 -0.64 12.17
C TRP A 342 20.36 -0.73 13.06
N ARG A 343 20.89 -1.93 13.30
CA ARG A 343 22.11 -2.16 14.10
C ARG A 343 23.33 -1.41 13.55
N LYS A 344 23.55 -1.46 12.24
CA LYS A 344 24.62 -0.71 11.57
C LYS A 344 24.46 0.81 11.71
N LEU A 345 23.24 1.34 11.59
CA LEU A 345 23.02 2.79 11.63
C LEU A 345 23.05 3.41 13.03
N TRP A 346 22.74 2.63 14.07
CA TRP A 346 22.90 3.07 15.45
C TRP A 346 24.29 2.81 16.03
N ASP A 347 25.18 2.16 15.27
CA ASP A 347 26.46 1.64 15.74
C ASP A 347 26.30 0.77 17.01
N LYS A 348 25.32 -0.15 16.95
CA LYS A 348 24.94 -1.04 18.06
C LYS A 348 24.69 -2.45 17.51
N PRO A 349 25.72 -3.31 17.39
CA PRO A 349 25.57 -4.67 16.84
C PRO A 349 24.61 -5.54 17.66
N GLU A 350 24.42 -5.24 18.93
CA GLU A 350 23.51 -5.95 19.84
C GLU A 350 22.20 -5.19 20.12
N LEU A 351 21.83 -4.19 19.30
CA LEU A 351 20.60 -3.42 19.51
C LEU A 351 19.39 -4.37 19.67
N PRO A 352 18.68 -4.35 20.81
CA PRO A 352 17.53 -5.20 21.04
C PRO A 352 16.39 -4.83 20.10
N VAL A 353 15.80 -5.82 19.42
CA VAL A 353 14.62 -5.60 18.57
C VAL A 353 13.56 -6.65 18.84
N TYR A 354 12.39 -6.20 19.31
CA TYR A 354 11.25 -7.06 19.56
C TYR A 354 10.18 -6.89 18.50
N PHE A 355 9.76 -7.99 17.90
CA PHE A 355 8.79 -7.99 16.82
C PHE A 355 7.64 -8.93 17.14
N HIS A 356 6.50 -8.74 16.48
CA HIS A 356 5.37 -9.66 16.64
C HIS A 356 5.40 -10.81 15.64
N GLN A 357 4.95 -11.99 16.09
CA GLN A 357 4.56 -13.08 15.20
C GLN A 357 3.48 -12.61 14.19
N PHE A 358 3.48 -13.12 12.95
CA PHE A 358 2.43 -12.75 12.00
C PHE A 358 1.03 -13.18 12.48
N TYR A 359 0.17 -12.18 12.68
CA TYR A 359 -1.19 -12.26 13.21
C TYR A 359 -2.14 -13.12 12.36
N CYS A 360 -3.17 -13.71 12.99
CA CYS A 360 -4.20 -14.52 12.35
C CYS A 360 -5.54 -13.73 12.22
N PRO A 361 -5.78 -12.98 11.12
CA PRO A 361 -7.02 -12.22 10.96
C PRO A 361 -8.24 -13.12 10.72
N ARG A 362 -9.38 -12.78 11.34
CA ARG A 362 -10.67 -13.41 11.06
C ARG A 362 -11.28 -12.83 9.78
N VAL A 363 -11.78 -13.69 8.89
CA VAL A 363 -12.46 -13.30 7.65
C VAL A 363 -13.95 -13.05 7.89
N LYS A 364 -14.46 -11.92 7.42
CA LYS A 364 -15.91 -11.62 7.42
C LYS A 364 -16.64 -12.57 6.48
N GLY A 365 -17.46 -13.46 7.01
CA GLY A 365 -18.15 -14.52 6.25
C GLY A 365 -17.84 -15.95 6.70
N GLY A 366 -16.92 -16.15 7.65
CA GLY A 366 -16.93 -17.35 8.51
C GLY A 366 -16.53 -18.69 7.87
N ARG A 367 -15.32 -18.80 7.32
CA ARG A 367 -14.60 -20.09 7.31
C ARG A 367 -13.43 -19.99 8.29
N LYS A 368 -13.44 -20.80 9.35
CA LYS A 368 -12.26 -21.01 10.21
C LYS A 368 -11.36 -22.01 9.47
N HIS A 369 -10.18 -21.60 9.01
CA HIS A 369 -9.24 -22.53 8.37
C HIS A 369 -8.45 -23.27 9.45
N ASN A 370 -9.10 -24.23 10.10
CA ASN A 370 -8.53 -25.01 11.21
C ASN A 370 -7.62 -26.16 10.77
N HIS A 371 -7.55 -26.44 9.47
CA HIS A 371 -6.69 -27.49 8.91
C HIS A 371 -5.27 -26.95 8.63
N PRO A 372 -4.25 -27.82 8.66
CA PRO A 372 -2.89 -27.49 8.21
C PRO A 372 -2.84 -26.81 6.85
N SER A 373 -1.94 -25.85 6.69
CA SER A 373 -1.68 -25.18 5.41
C SER A 373 -0.23 -24.69 5.31
N ILE A 374 0.27 -24.54 4.09
CA ILE A 374 1.61 -24.06 3.77
C ILE A 374 1.54 -22.94 2.72
N GLY A 375 2.68 -22.30 2.48
CA GLY A 375 2.77 -21.13 1.62
C GLY A 375 2.14 -19.88 2.22
N SER A 376 2.27 -18.76 1.50
CA SER A 376 1.52 -17.53 1.75
C SER A 376 1.55 -17.05 3.22
N THR A 377 0.43 -17.10 3.93
CA THR A 377 0.29 -16.59 5.30
C THR A 377 0.80 -17.52 6.39
N ALA A 378 0.73 -18.84 6.19
CA ALA A 378 1.23 -19.82 7.15
C ALA A 378 2.77 -19.78 7.18
N GLU A 379 3.39 -19.76 6.00
CA GLU A 379 4.84 -19.61 5.88
C GLU A 379 5.36 -18.25 6.33
N MET A 380 4.63 -17.16 6.08
CA MET A 380 5.04 -15.86 6.61
C MET A 380 5.09 -15.85 8.14
N ARG A 381 4.20 -16.60 8.79
CA ARG A 381 4.19 -16.82 10.24
C ARG A 381 5.35 -17.69 10.70
N ALA A 382 5.67 -18.76 9.96
CA ALA A 382 6.88 -19.54 10.19
C ALA A 382 8.14 -18.68 10.03
N GLY A 383 8.20 -17.80 9.02
CA GLY A 383 9.29 -16.85 8.82
C GLY A 383 9.49 -15.87 9.99
N THR A 384 8.41 -15.41 10.63
CA THR A 384 8.53 -14.66 11.90
C THR A 384 9.08 -15.52 13.05
N TRP A 385 8.70 -16.80 13.13
CA TRP A 385 9.19 -17.70 14.17
C TRP A 385 10.66 -18.09 13.98
N LEU A 386 11.10 -18.26 12.72
CA LEU A 386 12.48 -18.55 12.34
C LEU A 386 13.41 -17.37 12.64
N ALA A 387 12.96 -16.13 12.43
CA ALA A 387 13.75 -14.90 12.64
C ALA A 387 14.13 -14.61 14.11
N ARG A 388 13.84 -15.54 15.03
CA ARG A 388 14.38 -15.56 16.41
C ARG A 388 15.84 -16.03 16.47
N ASP A 389 16.37 -16.56 15.36
CA ASP A 389 17.80 -16.87 15.20
C ASP A 389 18.69 -15.61 15.27
N ILE A 390 18.13 -14.43 14.97
CA ILE A 390 18.80 -13.14 15.09
C ILE A 390 19.13 -12.88 16.57
N PRO A 391 20.42 -12.84 16.98
CA PRO A 391 20.79 -12.63 18.38
C PRO A 391 20.23 -11.31 18.91
N HIS A 392 19.81 -11.26 20.17
CA HIS A 392 19.16 -10.10 20.80
C HIS A 392 17.86 -9.62 20.12
N ALA A 393 17.23 -10.44 19.27
CA ALA A 393 15.87 -10.21 18.79
C ALA A 393 14.93 -11.30 19.30
N ASN A 394 13.70 -10.95 19.64
CA ASN A 394 12.69 -11.90 20.14
C ASN A 394 11.31 -11.62 19.55
N MET A 395 10.51 -12.68 19.44
CA MET A 395 9.19 -12.65 18.82
C MET A 395 8.07 -12.75 19.87
N ALA A 396 7.36 -11.65 20.09
CA ALA A 396 6.14 -11.65 20.89
C ALA A 396 5.00 -12.29 20.09
N SER A 397 4.43 -13.41 20.56
CA SER A 397 3.27 -14.00 19.90
C SER A 397 1.99 -13.17 20.11
N GLN A 398 1.19 -13.07 19.06
CA GLN A 398 -0.14 -12.45 19.03
C GLN A 398 -1.15 -13.37 18.31
N ILE A 399 -0.90 -14.68 18.33
CA ILE A 399 -1.61 -15.65 17.47
C ILE A 399 -3.00 -16.05 17.99
N ASP A 400 -3.20 -15.87 19.28
CA ASP A 400 -4.43 -16.04 20.05
C ASP A 400 -5.38 -14.82 19.99
N ILE A 401 -4.88 -13.67 19.55
CA ILE A 401 -5.71 -12.49 19.34
C ILE A 401 -6.60 -12.75 18.12
N GLU A 402 -7.91 -12.51 18.23
CA GLU A 402 -8.81 -12.49 17.07
C GLU A 402 -9.29 -11.06 16.74
N GLY A 403 -10.00 -10.98 15.62
CA GLY A 403 -10.62 -9.77 15.11
C GLY A 403 -10.31 -9.57 13.63
N ALA A 404 -10.73 -8.43 13.09
CA ALA A 404 -10.36 -8.03 11.75
C ALA A 404 -8.84 -7.74 11.63
N ILE A 405 -8.42 -7.33 10.43
CA ILE A 405 -7.06 -6.83 10.12
C ILE A 405 -6.56 -5.79 11.16
N HIS A 406 -7.49 -5.02 11.71
CA HIS A 406 -7.27 -4.09 12.82
C HIS A 406 -8.06 -4.55 14.04
N TYR A 407 -7.49 -5.48 14.81
CA TYR A 407 -8.05 -5.94 16.07
C TYR A 407 -8.04 -4.85 17.15
N GLN A 408 -9.00 -4.87 18.09
CA GLN A 408 -9.12 -3.85 19.14
C GLN A 408 -8.22 -4.10 20.35
N ASN A 409 -7.94 -5.37 20.69
CA ASN A 409 -7.06 -5.73 21.81
C ASN A 409 -5.57 -5.50 21.47
N LYS A 410 -5.11 -4.27 21.65
CA LYS A 410 -3.70 -3.88 21.43
C LYS A 410 -2.86 -3.83 22.71
N ALA A 411 -3.50 -4.01 23.86
CA ALA A 411 -2.84 -4.04 25.16
C ALA A 411 -1.95 -5.27 25.28
N ILE A 412 -2.50 -6.48 25.08
CA ILE A 412 -1.76 -7.73 25.19
C ILE A 412 -0.55 -7.79 24.22
N PRO A 413 -0.66 -7.46 22.92
CA PRO A 413 0.51 -7.40 22.05
C PRO A 413 1.59 -6.40 22.51
N GLY A 414 1.21 -5.22 23.01
CA GLY A 414 2.17 -4.23 23.53
C GLY A 414 2.87 -4.73 24.81
N GLN A 415 2.11 -5.29 25.74
CA GLN A 415 2.61 -5.86 26.99
C GLN A 415 3.56 -7.05 26.74
N ARG A 416 3.25 -7.96 25.80
CA ARG A 416 4.13 -9.10 25.47
C ARG A 416 5.49 -8.66 24.92
N LEU A 417 5.56 -7.57 24.14
CA LEU A 417 6.85 -6.97 23.75
C LEU A 417 7.63 -6.44 24.96
N ALA A 418 6.93 -5.87 25.95
CA ALA A 418 7.57 -5.36 27.16
C ALA A 418 8.14 -6.49 28.04
N LEU A 419 7.51 -7.68 28.04
CA LEU A 419 8.06 -8.85 28.76
C LEU A 419 9.47 -9.21 28.26
N HIS A 420 9.73 -9.18 26.94
CA HIS A 420 11.09 -9.43 26.42
C HIS A 420 12.08 -8.36 26.87
N ALA A 421 11.70 -7.08 26.85
CA ALA A 421 12.57 -5.99 27.33
C ALA A 421 12.88 -6.10 28.83
N LEU A 422 11.86 -6.41 29.65
CA LEU A 422 11.97 -6.62 31.09
C LEU A 422 12.89 -7.80 31.43
N LYS A 423 12.74 -8.93 30.72
CA LYS A 423 13.59 -10.12 30.84
C LYS A 423 15.04 -9.80 30.42
N ASN A 424 15.24 -9.21 29.24
CA ASN A 424 16.53 -9.21 28.54
C ASN A 424 17.38 -7.93 28.73
N GLN A 425 16.80 -6.77 29.04
CA GLN A 425 17.57 -5.53 29.34
C GLN A 425 17.49 -5.11 30.80
N TYR A 426 16.48 -5.57 31.54
CA TYR A 426 16.24 -5.15 32.93
C TYR A 426 16.34 -6.33 33.93
N GLY A 427 16.73 -7.52 33.47
CA GLY A 427 17.06 -8.68 34.31
C GLY A 427 15.89 -9.25 35.12
N LYS A 428 14.64 -8.91 34.78
CA LYS A 428 13.45 -9.39 35.50
C LYS A 428 13.28 -10.89 35.28
N LYS A 429 13.12 -11.64 36.37
CA LYS A 429 12.84 -13.10 36.35
C LYS A 429 11.38 -13.36 35.95
N ILE A 430 11.07 -13.21 34.66
CA ILE A 430 9.74 -13.38 34.09
C ILE A 430 9.76 -14.22 32.82
N VAL A 431 8.64 -14.88 32.53
CA VAL A 431 8.42 -15.59 31.26
C VAL A 431 7.94 -14.59 30.22
N ALA A 432 8.60 -14.57 29.05
CA ALA A 432 8.27 -13.67 27.93
C ALA A 432 7.88 -14.41 26.65
N ASP A 433 8.07 -15.74 26.63
CA ASP A 433 7.88 -16.61 25.48
C ASP A 433 6.77 -17.64 25.81
N GLY A 434 5.89 -17.93 24.86
CA GLY A 434 4.94 -19.05 24.95
C GLY A 434 5.58 -20.35 24.45
N PRO A 435 4.94 -21.53 24.62
CA PRO A 435 5.51 -22.80 24.19
C PRO A 435 5.89 -22.80 22.71
N MET A 436 7.06 -23.34 22.38
CA MET A 436 7.55 -23.45 21.01
C MET A 436 8.01 -24.87 20.75
N PHE A 437 7.61 -25.43 19.60
CA PHE A 437 7.95 -26.80 19.26
C PHE A 437 9.46 -27.02 19.24
N LYS A 438 9.89 -28.05 19.97
CA LYS A 438 11.30 -28.45 20.11
C LYS A 438 11.56 -29.78 19.40
N SER A 439 10.77 -30.80 19.72
CA SER A 439 10.94 -32.17 19.23
C SER A 439 9.63 -32.97 19.34
N TYR A 440 9.62 -34.18 18.79
CA TYR A 440 8.66 -35.21 19.18
C TYR A 440 9.33 -36.59 19.20
N LYS A 441 8.73 -37.53 19.96
CA LYS A 441 9.04 -38.96 19.94
C LYS A 441 7.83 -39.75 19.44
N VAL A 442 8.06 -40.75 18.59
CA VAL A 442 7.03 -41.73 18.17
C VAL A 442 7.00 -42.89 19.16
N GLU A 443 5.81 -43.27 19.62
CA GLU A 443 5.59 -44.47 20.44
C GLU A 443 4.32 -45.18 19.96
N GLY A 444 4.46 -46.18 19.09
CA GLY A 444 3.31 -46.83 18.46
C GLY A 444 2.48 -45.84 17.64
N ASN A 445 1.22 -45.62 18.03
CA ASN A 445 0.29 -44.70 17.37
C ASN A 445 0.21 -43.29 18.01
N LYS A 446 1.03 -42.98 19.02
CA LYS A 446 1.09 -41.65 19.67
C LYS A 446 2.40 -40.92 19.35
N LEU A 447 2.32 -39.60 19.28
CA LEU A 447 3.47 -38.71 19.37
C LEU A 447 3.52 -38.05 20.75
N ILE A 448 4.70 -38.00 21.35
CA ILE A 448 4.97 -37.21 22.55
C ILE A 448 5.75 -35.97 22.10
N ILE A 449 5.15 -34.79 22.23
CA ILE A 449 5.74 -33.52 21.77
C ILE A 449 6.40 -32.80 22.95
N GLU A 450 7.62 -32.33 22.73
CA GLU A 450 8.34 -31.45 23.65
C GLU A 450 8.31 -30.00 23.17
N PHE A 451 8.29 -29.08 24.14
CA PHE A 451 8.30 -27.65 23.90
C PHE A 451 9.39 -26.95 24.70
N ASP A 452 10.05 -25.99 24.07
CA ASP A 452 10.75 -24.93 24.80
C ASP A 452 9.71 -23.97 25.40
N HIS A 453 10.03 -23.31 26.51
CA HIS A 453 9.18 -22.29 27.17
C HIS A 453 7.85 -22.84 27.74
N ALA A 454 7.82 -24.13 28.07
CA ALA A 454 6.71 -24.82 28.74
C ALA A 454 7.03 -25.18 30.21
N GLU A 455 8.03 -24.54 30.82
CA GLU A 455 8.43 -24.80 32.20
C GLU A 455 7.26 -24.52 33.17
N GLY A 456 7.09 -25.39 34.17
CA GLY A 456 5.92 -25.37 35.05
C GLY A 456 4.66 -26.01 34.45
N GLY A 457 4.59 -26.18 33.12
CA GLY A 457 3.58 -26.98 32.42
C GLY A 457 2.66 -26.21 31.47
N LEU A 458 1.95 -26.97 30.65
CA LEU A 458 0.97 -26.49 29.67
C LEU A 458 -0.42 -26.33 30.31
N VAL A 459 -1.20 -25.39 29.79
CA VAL A 459 -2.61 -25.16 30.13
C VAL A 459 -3.43 -24.88 28.89
N VAL A 460 -4.74 -25.10 28.97
CA VAL A 460 -5.68 -24.69 27.92
C VAL A 460 -6.30 -23.37 28.33
N ALA A 461 -6.22 -22.36 27.47
CA ALA A 461 -6.69 -21.01 27.76
C ALA A 461 -7.28 -20.35 26.50
N GLU A 462 -8.00 -19.25 26.71
CA GLU A 462 -8.53 -18.41 25.63
C GLU A 462 -8.37 -16.92 25.96
N THR A 463 -8.18 -16.10 24.92
CA THR A 463 -8.18 -14.64 25.04
C THR A 463 -9.53 -14.11 24.54
N GLN A 464 -10.27 -13.37 25.37
CA GLN A 464 -11.58 -12.86 24.99
C GLN A 464 -11.47 -11.84 23.84
N THR A 465 -12.31 -11.97 22.80
CA THR A 465 -12.12 -11.21 21.55
C THR A 465 -13.18 -10.17 21.23
N ASN A 466 -14.26 -10.12 22.02
CA ASN A 466 -15.33 -9.11 21.95
C ASN A 466 -15.39 -8.21 23.20
N SER A 467 -14.39 -8.26 24.09
CA SER A 467 -14.40 -7.43 25.31
C SER A 467 -14.30 -5.94 24.99
N LYS A 468 -15.04 -5.12 25.75
CA LYS A 468 -14.93 -3.65 25.72
C LYS A 468 -13.72 -3.13 26.52
N SER A 469 -13.05 -4.01 27.26
CA SER A 469 -11.91 -3.74 28.14
C SER A 469 -10.70 -4.59 27.74
N VAL A 470 -9.55 -4.40 28.40
CA VAL A 470 -8.34 -5.22 28.18
C VAL A 470 -8.65 -6.70 28.43
N ALA A 471 -8.74 -7.47 27.34
CA ALA A 471 -8.95 -8.91 27.43
C ALA A 471 -7.62 -9.62 27.68
N VAL A 472 -7.43 -10.03 28.93
CA VAL A 472 -6.34 -10.92 29.37
C VAL A 472 -6.71 -12.37 29.01
N PRO A 473 -5.76 -13.24 28.64
CA PRO A 473 -6.04 -14.66 28.47
C PRO A 473 -6.49 -15.30 29.80
N THR A 474 -7.40 -16.27 29.74
CA THR A 474 -7.93 -16.98 30.92
C THR A 474 -7.89 -18.49 30.70
N VAL A 475 -7.45 -19.24 31.72
CA VAL A 475 -7.47 -20.72 31.70
C VAL A 475 -8.91 -21.22 31.59
N ILE A 476 -9.14 -22.21 30.73
CA ILE A 476 -10.42 -22.91 30.60
C ILE A 476 -10.44 -24.07 31.61
N PRO A 477 -11.30 -24.04 32.65
CA PRO A 477 -11.40 -25.13 33.62
C PRO A 477 -11.73 -26.45 32.93
N ASN A 478 -11.02 -27.51 33.31
CA ASN A 478 -11.11 -28.86 32.74
C ASN A 478 -10.96 -28.92 31.20
N GLY A 479 -10.36 -27.90 30.56
CA GLY A 479 -10.34 -27.78 29.09
C GLY A 479 -9.36 -28.69 28.34
N ALA A 480 -8.76 -29.70 28.98
CA ALA A 480 -7.76 -30.58 28.34
C ALA A 480 -8.34 -31.38 27.15
N ASP A 481 -9.62 -31.73 27.21
CA ASP A 481 -10.41 -32.34 26.14
C ASP A 481 -10.69 -31.37 24.95
N LYS A 482 -10.54 -30.06 25.17
CA LYS A 482 -10.83 -28.99 24.20
C LYS A 482 -9.60 -28.54 23.41
N VAL A 483 -8.42 -29.14 23.62
CA VAL A 483 -7.21 -28.80 22.85
C VAL A 483 -7.47 -29.05 21.36
N GLY A 484 -7.44 -27.97 20.56
CA GLY A 484 -7.79 -28.01 19.15
C GLY A 484 -6.60 -27.85 18.22
N LEU A 485 -6.87 -27.89 16.91
CA LEU A 485 -5.93 -27.55 15.83
C LEU A 485 -4.70 -28.45 15.68
N PHE A 486 -4.63 -29.58 16.38
CA PHE A 486 -3.64 -30.61 16.12
C PHE A 486 -4.05 -31.47 14.94
N SER A 487 -3.06 -31.90 14.16
CA SER A 487 -3.23 -32.90 13.11
C SER A 487 -1.98 -33.77 12.99
N LEU A 488 -2.17 -35.05 12.69
CA LEU A 488 -1.11 -36.02 12.42
C LEU A 488 -1.15 -36.44 10.95
N ALA A 489 0.00 -36.85 10.40
CA ALA A 489 0.09 -37.47 9.09
C ALA A 489 0.88 -38.79 9.17
N GLY A 490 0.45 -39.78 8.39
CA GLY A 490 1.15 -41.06 8.21
C GLY A 490 2.05 -41.06 6.97
N GLU A 491 2.43 -42.24 6.50
CA GLU A 491 3.26 -42.40 5.29
C GLU A 491 2.58 -41.91 4.01
N ASP A 492 1.25 -41.92 3.99
CA ASP A 492 0.37 -41.40 2.94
C ASP A 492 0.42 -39.87 2.80
N ARG A 493 1.02 -39.17 3.78
CA ARG A 493 1.09 -37.69 3.85
C ARG A 493 -0.27 -36.99 3.91
N ILE A 494 -1.33 -37.73 4.23
CA ILE A 494 -2.67 -37.17 4.45
C ILE A 494 -2.77 -36.73 5.91
N TRP A 495 -3.25 -35.51 6.14
CA TRP A 495 -3.37 -34.97 7.49
C TRP A 495 -4.74 -35.24 8.09
N HIS A 496 -4.76 -35.92 9.23
CA HIS A 496 -5.95 -36.23 10.01
C HIS A 496 -6.03 -35.37 11.26
N PRO A 497 -7.22 -34.88 11.67
CA PRO A 497 -7.43 -34.27 12.98
C PRO A 497 -6.94 -35.18 14.12
N ALA A 498 -6.42 -34.60 15.18
CA ALA A 498 -5.81 -35.32 16.28
C ALA A 498 -6.34 -34.84 17.64
N THR A 499 -6.40 -35.75 18.61
CA THR A 499 -6.71 -35.46 20.02
C THR A 499 -5.41 -35.31 20.81
N VAL A 500 -5.46 -34.61 21.94
CA VAL A 500 -4.30 -34.32 22.78
C VAL A 500 -4.59 -34.61 24.23
N LYS A 501 -3.64 -35.26 24.91
CA LYS A 501 -3.53 -35.32 26.37
C LYS A 501 -2.34 -34.46 26.80
N ILE A 502 -2.55 -33.57 27.77
CA ILE A 502 -1.47 -32.77 28.37
C ILE A 502 -0.88 -33.55 29.55
N GLU A 503 0.44 -33.73 29.57
CA GLU A 503 1.18 -34.31 30.70
C GLU A 503 2.35 -33.39 31.06
N GLY A 504 2.19 -32.60 32.13
CA GLY A 504 3.21 -31.63 32.55
C GLY A 504 3.50 -30.57 31.49
N ASN A 505 4.71 -30.62 30.92
CA ASN A 505 5.19 -29.76 29.84
C ASN A 505 5.09 -30.40 28.43
N GLN A 506 4.58 -31.64 28.33
CA GLN A 506 4.45 -32.39 27.08
C GLN A 506 3.00 -32.46 26.59
N ALA A 507 2.84 -32.61 25.28
CA ALA A 507 1.56 -32.91 24.64
C ALA A 507 1.64 -34.29 23.97
N ILE A 508 0.79 -35.22 24.41
CA ILE A 508 0.67 -36.56 23.83
C ILE A 508 -0.47 -36.52 22.82
N VAL A 509 -0.17 -36.77 21.55
CA VAL A 509 -1.07 -36.56 20.42
C VAL A 509 -1.34 -37.87 19.69
N THR A 510 -2.62 -38.17 19.44
CA THR A 510 -3.08 -39.36 18.72
C THR A 510 -4.12 -39.01 17.66
N SER A 511 -4.27 -39.86 16.64
CA SER A 511 -5.37 -39.74 15.66
C SER A 511 -5.86 -41.12 15.27
N ALA A 512 -7.19 -41.31 15.25
CA ALA A 512 -7.80 -42.57 14.85
C ALA A 512 -7.48 -42.98 13.38
N GLY A 513 -7.15 -42.00 12.53
CA GLY A 513 -6.76 -42.25 11.13
C GLY A 513 -5.29 -42.58 10.92
N VAL A 514 -4.42 -42.41 11.92
CA VAL A 514 -2.96 -42.50 11.75
C VAL A 514 -2.37 -43.54 12.70
N LYS A 515 -2.07 -44.73 12.17
CA LYS A 515 -1.49 -45.84 12.95
C LYS A 515 0.00 -45.69 13.26
N ALA A 516 0.75 -45.07 12.35
CA ALA A 516 2.19 -44.81 12.46
C ALA A 516 2.46 -43.33 12.12
N PRO A 517 2.43 -42.42 13.11
CA PRO A 517 2.53 -40.98 12.85
C PRO A 517 3.95 -40.57 12.51
N ARG A 518 4.11 -39.91 11.35
CA ARG A 518 5.38 -39.36 10.84
C ARG A 518 5.42 -37.84 10.81
N GLY A 519 4.25 -37.19 10.80
CA GLY A 519 4.13 -35.74 10.85
C GLY A 519 3.16 -35.24 11.91
N VAL A 520 3.41 -34.01 12.37
CA VAL A 520 2.60 -33.29 13.36
C VAL A 520 2.45 -31.82 12.98
N SER A 521 1.26 -31.28 13.21
CA SER A 521 0.91 -29.90 12.94
C SER A 521 0.06 -29.34 14.06
N TYR A 522 0.30 -28.08 14.45
CA TYR A 522 -0.54 -27.31 15.36
C TYR A 522 -0.73 -25.88 14.83
N GLY A 523 -1.98 -25.47 14.65
CA GLY A 523 -2.33 -24.06 14.38
C GLY A 523 -1.73 -23.48 13.08
N THR A 524 -1.44 -24.29 12.08
CA THR A 524 -0.81 -23.84 10.80
C THR A 524 -1.82 -23.51 9.71
N GLY A 525 -3.07 -23.29 10.06
CA GLY A 525 -4.06 -22.72 9.15
C GLY A 525 -3.61 -21.37 8.59
N GLY A 526 -4.13 -21.00 7.41
CA GLY A 526 -3.78 -19.73 6.79
C GLY A 526 -4.24 -18.56 7.65
N ILE A 527 -5.56 -18.46 7.84
CA ILE A 527 -6.23 -17.36 8.55
C ILE A 527 -7.51 -17.83 9.27
N GLY A 528 -7.88 -17.18 10.37
CA GLY A 528 -9.14 -17.39 11.08
C GLY A 528 -9.23 -18.68 11.93
N PHE A 529 -8.12 -19.33 12.26
CA PHE A 529 -8.06 -20.34 13.32
C PHE A 529 -7.76 -19.67 14.68
N GLN A 530 -8.02 -20.38 15.78
CA GLN A 530 -7.91 -19.87 17.15
C GLN A 530 -7.16 -20.89 18.03
N PRO A 531 -5.85 -20.69 18.30
CA PRO A 531 -5.06 -21.60 19.13
C PRO A 531 -5.40 -21.43 20.61
N ASN A 532 -5.43 -22.55 21.35
CA ASN A 532 -5.86 -22.58 22.76
C ASN A 532 -4.89 -23.31 23.72
N LEU A 533 -3.73 -23.76 23.26
CA LEU A 533 -2.65 -24.31 24.12
C LEU A 533 -1.67 -23.20 24.54
N TYR A 534 -1.37 -23.08 25.83
CA TYR A 534 -0.53 -22.04 26.44
C TYR A 534 0.43 -22.65 27.48
N ASN A 535 1.43 -21.89 27.95
CA ASN A 535 2.11 -22.18 29.22
C ASN A 535 1.36 -21.56 30.41
N LYS A 536 1.73 -21.92 31.64
CA LYS A 536 1.18 -21.32 32.88
C LYS A 536 1.38 -19.80 33.00
N ALA A 537 2.28 -19.19 32.23
CA ALA A 537 2.43 -17.74 32.13
C ALA A 537 1.41 -17.07 31.18
N LEU A 538 0.45 -17.84 30.64
CA LEU A 538 -0.61 -17.37 29.74
C LEU A 538 -0.07 -16.75 28.45
N LEU A 539 1.02 -17.32 27.93
CA LEU A 539 1.57 -17.04 26.60
C LEU A 539 1.26 -18.22 25.65
N PRO A 540 0.72 -17.95 24.44
CA PRO A 540 0.19 -18.98 23.56
C PRO A 540 1.30 -19.77 22.87
N THR A 541 1.02 -21.04 22.62
CA THR A 541 1.90 -21.93 21.84
C THR A 541 1.99 -21.42 20.40
N THR A 542 3.21 -21.28 19.88
CA THR A 542 3.41 -20.83 18.49
C THR A 542 3.09 -21.96 17.51
N PRO A 543 2.43 -21.69 16.36
CA PRO A 543 2.20 -22.70 15.33
C PRO A 543 3.45 -23.37 14.78
N PHE A 544 3.32 -24.66 14.42
CA PHE A 544 4.38 -25.48 13.83
C PHE A 544 3.81 -26.60 12.95
N ILE A 545 4.58 -27.03 11.94
CA ILE A 545 4.27 -28.19 11.11
C ILE A 545 5.57 -28.90 10.73
N PHE A 546 5.67 -30.19 11.07
CA PHE A 546 6.86 -31.01 10.88
C PHE A 546 6.48 -32.40 10.35
N TYR A 547 7.37 -33.00 9.55
CA TYR A 547 7.26 -34.36 9.04
C TYR A 547 8.66 -34.96 8.96
N ASP A 548 8.86 -36.19 9.46
CA ASP A 548 10.18 -36.82 9.64
C ASP A 548 11.22 -35.88 10.31
N HIS A 549 10.79 -35.19 11.37
CA HIS A 549 11.56 -34.18 12.11
C HIS A 549 12.03 -32.95 11.30
N LYS A 550 11.56 -32.77 10.05
CA LYS A 550 11.84 -31.61 9.20
C LYS A 550 10.63 -30.68 9.12
N MET A 551 10.87 -29.37 9.09
CA MET A 551 9.79 -28.38 8.95
C MET A 551 9.16 -28.50 7.56
N VAL A 552 7.83 -28.51 7.49
CA VAL A 552 7.12 -28.60 6.20
C VAL A 552 6.98 -27.21 5.57
N THR A 553 7.39 -27.10 4.30
CA THR A 553 7.29 -25.87 3.49
C THR A 553 6.64 -26.16 2.14
N ALA A 554 6.02 -25.15 1.51
CA ALA A 554 5.45 -25.25 0.17
C ALA A 554 6.50 -25.49 -0.93
N LYS A 555 7.80 -25.27 -0.62
CA LYS A 555 8.90 -25.60 -1.54
C LYS A 555 9.22 -27.11 -1.55
N GLU A 556 9.07 -27.79 -0.41
CA GLU A 556 9.59 -29.14 -0.19
C GLU A 556 8.48 -30.20 -0.05
N TRP A 557 7.24 -29.77 0.21
CA TRP A 557 6.10 -30.67 0.37
C TRP A 557 5.50 -31.09 -0.98
N PRO A 558 5.24 -32.39 -1.22
CA PRO A 558 4.86 -32.89 -2.56
C PRO A 558 3.40 -32.62 -2.96
N HIS A 559 2.58 -32.06 -2.07
CA HIS A 559 1.14 -31.87 -2.30
C HIS A 559 0.73 -30.43 -2.00
N ASP A 560 0.55 -29.60 -3.03
CA ASP A 560 -0.05 -28.27 -2.92
C ASP A 560 -1.42 -28.25 -3.62
N PRO A 561 -2.55 -28.06 -2.90
CA PRO A 561 -2.65 -27.86 -1.45
C PRO A 561 -2.36 -29.13 -0.64
N ILE A 562 -2.03 -28.96 0.65
CA ILE A 562 -1.95 -30.05 1.61
C ILE A 562 -3.26 -30.87 1.60
N GLN A 563 -3.13 -32.18 1.51
CA GLN A 563 -4.24 -33.12 1.58
C GLN A 563 -4.70 -33.33 3.03
N ILE A 564 -6.00 -33.20 3.27
CA ILE A 564 -6.63 -33.34 4.58
C ILE A 564 -7.70 -34.44 4.50
N ALA A 565 -7.67 -35.37 5.46
CA ALA A 565 -8.64 -36.46 5.51
C ALA A 565 -10.08 -35.94 5.60
N GLY A 566 -10.96 -36.46 4.73
CA GLY A 566 -12.37 -36.07 4.67
C GLY A 566 -12.66 -34.69 4.06
N VAL A 567 -11.64 -33.94 3.62
CA VAL A 567 -11.82 -32.66 2.92
C VAL A 567 -11.58 -32.85 1.43
N VAL A 568 -12.65 -32.82 0.64
CA VAL A 568 -12.53 -32.66 -0.81
C VAL A 568 -12.04 -31.23 -1.10
N PRO A 569 -10.90 -31.03 -1.76
CA PRO A 569 -10.45 -29.69 -2.13
C PRO A 569 -11.50 -29.02 -3.04
N ASP A 570 -11.94 -27.81 -2.69
CA ASP A 570 -12.79 -27.01 -3.58
C ASP A 570 -11.96 -26.66 -4.82
N PRO A 571 -12.31 -27.14 -6.04
CA PRO A 571 -11.52 -26.91 -7.24
C PRO A 571 -11.44 -25.41 -7.59
N ASN A 572 -12.34 -24.59 -7.04
CA ASN A 572 -12.30 -23.14 -7.18
C ASN A 572 -11.38 -22.44 -6.17
N MET A 573 -10.67 -23.17 -5.30
CA MET A 573 -9.86 -22.64 -4.18
C MET A 573 -8.36 -22.96 -4.28
N GLY A 574 -7.93 -23.84 -5.20
CA GLY A 574 -6.52 -24.13 -5.52
C GLY A 574 -6.28 -24.30 -7.03
N GLY A 575 -5.02 -24.58 -7.42
CA GLY A 575 -4.63 -24.92 -8.79
C GLY A 575 -4.84 -23.82 -9.85
N LYS A 576 -4.73 -24.21 -11.14
CA LYS A 576 -4.92 -23.32 -12.29
C LYS A 576 -6.32 -22.65 -12.26
N VAL A 577 -7.37 -23.39 -11.91
CA VAL A 577 -8.74 -22.85 -11.80
C VAL A 577 -8.82 -21.67 -10.79
N TYR A 578 -8.27 -21.79 -9.58
CA TYR A 578 -8.23 -20.65 -8.64
C TYR A 578 -7.40 -19.48 -9.15
N ALA A 579 -6.25 -19.77 -9.79
CA ALA A 579 -5.39 -18.75 -10.35
C ALA A 579 -6.16 -17.91 -11.39
N TYR A 580 -6.80 -18.53 -12.38
CA TYR A 580 -7.43 -17.82 -13.48
C TYR A 580 -8.92 -17.47 -13.29
N ARG A 581 -9.64 -17.92 -12.24
CA ARG A 581 -11.08 -17.57 -12.05
C ARG A 581 -11.43 -16.08 -11.97
N LYS A 582 -10.42 -15.21 -11.74
CA LYS A 582 -10.56 -13.74 -11.73
C LYS A 582 -10.26 -13.10 -13.08
N MET A 583 -9.66 -13.84 -14.01
CA MET A 583 -9.39 -13.43 -15.38
C MET A 583 -10.65 -12.82 -16.01
N PRO A 584 -10.56 -11.62 -16.59
CA PRO A 584 -11.66 -10.98 -17.29
C PRO A 584 -11.78 -11.58 -18.70
N LEU A 585 -12.12 -12.88 -18.74
CA LEU A 585 -12.22 -13.71 -19.94
C LEU A 585 -13.16 -13.11 -20.99
N LEU A 586 -14.13 -12.30 -20.58
CA LEU A 586 -15.04 -11.58 -21.48
C LEU A 586 -15.30 -10.16 -20.97
N SER A 587 -15.12 -9.15 -21.84
CA SER A 587 -15.24 -7.73 -21.50
C SER A 587 -16.60 -7.37 -20.86
N THR A 588 -16.61 -6.32 -20.04
CA THR A 588 -17.71 -5.93 -19.14
C THR A 588 -19.03 -5.59 -19.84
N GLN A 589 -18.99 -5.30 -21.15
CA GLN A 589 -20.17 -4.99 -21.96
C GLN A 589 -20.95 -6.21 -22.47
N PHE A 590 -20.31 -7.37 -22.55
CA PHE A 590 -20.93 -8.61 -23.01
C PHE A 590 -21.45 -9.36 -21.79
N ARG A 591 -22.69 -9.06 -21.38
CA ARG A 591 -23.35 -9.57 -20.18
C ARG A 591 -24.79 -9.95 -20.50
N ASP A 592 -25.43 -10.68 -19.59
CA ASP A 592 -26.81 -11.13 -19.78
C ASP A 592 -27.72 -9.96 -20.16
N ASN A 593 -28.67 -10.24 -21.04
CA ASN A 593 -29.59 -9.28 -21.66
C ASN A 593 -28.94 -8.26 -22.61
N ALA A 594 -27.69 -8.43 -23.06
CA ALA A 594 -27.06 -7.48 -24.00
C ALA A 594 -27.87 -7.27 -25.30
N VAL A 595 -27.79 -6.06 -25.85
CA VAL A 595 -28.19 -5.77 -27.23
C VAL A 595 -26.92 -5.56 -28.04
N PHE A 596 -26.74 -6.32 -29.13
CA PHE A 596 -25.63 -6.15 -30.06
C PHE A 596 -26.10 -5.42 -31.32
N GLN A 597 -25.25 -4.54 -31.85
CA GLN A 597 -25.59 -3.68 -32.98
C GLN A 597 -25.94 -4.49 -34.24
N SER A 598 -27.12 -4.25 -34.82
CA SER A 598 -27.53 -4.74 -36.14
C SER A 598 -26.78 -4.06 -37.30
N GLY A 599 -26.66 -4.75 -38.42
CA GLY A 599 -26.23 -4.17 -39.70
C GLY A 599 -24.72 -3.89 -39.87
N VAL A 600 -23.91 -4.07 -38.83
CA VAL A 600 -22.44 -3.93 -38.90
C VAL A 600 -21.73 -5.08 -38.19
N PRO A 601 -20.47 -5.41 -38.53
CA PRO A 601 -19.69 -6.42 -37.81
C PRO A 601 -19.48 -6.04 -36.34
N VAL A 602 -19.61 -7.03 -35.44
CA VAL A 602 -19.51 -6.82 -33.98
C VAL A 602 -18.26 -7.53 -33.44
N THR A 603 -17.31 -6.78 -32.87
CA THR A 603 -16.11 -7.37 -32.27
C THR A 603 -16.34 -7.72 -30.80
N ILE A 604 -16.34 -9.02 -30.48
CA ILE A 604 -16.34 -9.54 -29.12
C ILE A 604 -14.89 -9.77 -28.67
N PHE A 605 -14.57 -9.47 -27.41
CA PHE A 605 -13.20 -9.60 -26.89
C PHE A 605 -13.15 -9.78 -25.37
N GLY A 606 -12.00 -10.25 -24.89
CA GLY A 606 -11.66 -10.38 -23.48
C GLY A 606 -10.16 -10.53 -23.29
N SER A 607 -9.71 -10.71 -22.03
CA SER A 607 -8.29 -10.91 -21.76
C SER A 607 -7.85 -12.34 -22.05
N ALA A 608 -6.59 -12.49 -22.41
CA ALA A 608 -5.89 -13.76 -22.55
C ALA A 608 -4.77 -13.95 -21.49
N VAL A 609 -4.66 -13.02 -20.51
CA VAL A 609 -3.71 -13.07 -19.40
C VAL A 609 -4.41 -12.97 -18.05
N HIS A 610 -3.74 -13.38 -16.97
CA HIS A 610 -4.29 -13.29 -15.62
C HIS A 610 -4.37 -11.84 -15.08
N ASP A 611 -5.21 -11.61 -14.07
CA ASP A 611 -5.47 -10.33 -13.37
C ASP A 611 -4.21 -9.68 -12.73
N TRP A 612 -3.12 -10.45 -12.57
CA TRP A 612 -1.79 -9.97 -12.13
C TRP A 612 -0.79 -9.72 -13.28
N GLY A 613 -1.17 -10.00 -14.53
CA GLY A 613 -0.34 -9.75 -15.71
C GLY A 613 0.69 -10.84 -16.04
N HIS A 614 0.44 -12.08 -15.59
CA HIS A 614 1.20 -13.27 -15.99
C HIS A 614 0.51 -13.98 -17.16
N ASP A 615 1.33 -14.57 -18.03
CA ASP A 615 0.90 -15.44 -19.13
C ASP A 615 0.47 -16.81 -18.60
N ALA A 616 -0.02 -17.70 -19.48
CA ALA A 616 -0.48 -19.03 -19.11
C ALA A 616 0.65 -20.07 -19.15
N ASP A 617 0.80 -20.83 -18.06
CA ASP A 617 1.73 -21.96 -17.99
C ASP A 617 1.09 -23.22 -18.59
N GLY A 618 1.32 -23.45 -19.89
CA GLY A 618 0.80 -24.60 -20.66
C GLY A 618 0.18 -24.22 -22.01
N GLU A 619 -0.38 -25.19 -22.73
CA GLU A 619 -1.08 -24.95 -23.99
C GLU A 619 -2.44 -24.31 -23.73
N ALA A 620 -2.49 -22.98 -23.80
CA ALA A 620 -3.67 -22.20 -23.48
C ALA A 620 -4.54 -21.91 -24.72
N VAL A 621 -5.85 -22.15 -24.63
CA VAL A 621 -6.79 -22.05 -25.75
C VAL A 621 -8.10 -21.41 -25.30
N ILE A 622 -8.67 -20.55 -26.16
CA ILE A 622 -9.99 -19.92 -25.95
C ILE A 622 -10.97 -20.45 -27.00
N LYS A 623 -12.07 -21.05 -26.53
CA LYS A 623 -13.19 -21.53 -27.35
C LYS A 623 -14.34 -20.54 -27.23
N PHE A 624 -14.86 -20.06 -28.35
CA PHE A 624 -15.93 -19.08 -28.47
C PHE A 624 -17.08 -19.67 -29.29
N SER A 625 -18.32 -19.48 -28.85
CA SER A 625 -19.53 -19.81 -29.62
C SER A 625 -20.62 -18.74 -29.42
N PHE A 626 -21.15 -18.21 -30.53
CA PHE A 626 -22.32 -17.31 -30.54
C PHE A 626 -23.02 -17.32 -31.90
N ALA A 627 -24.34 -17.48 -31.92
CA ALA A 627 -25.18 -17.35 -33.12
C ALA A 627 -24.68 -18.17 -34.34
N GLY A 628 -24.21 -19.41 -34.09
CA GLY A 628 -23.64 -20.29 -35.13
C GLY A 628 -22.18 -20.02 -35.51
N VAL A 629 -21.56 -18.97 -34.97
CA VAL A 629 -20.12 -18.70 -35.14
C VAL A 629 -19.35 -19.38 -34.02
N GLU A 630 -18.52 -20.36 -34.39
CA GLU A 630 -17.58 -21.01 -33.49
C GLU A 630 -16.13 -20.66 -33.84
N LYS A 631 -15.29 -20.43 -32.83
CA LYS A 631 -13.86 -20.15 -32.98
C LYS A 631 -13.04 -20.77 -31.85
N THR A 632 -11.90 -21.35 -32.23
CA THR A 632 -10.84 -21.78 -31.32
C THR A 632 -9.63 -20.87 -31.54
N ILE A 633 -9.11 -20.29 -30.47
CA ILE A 633 -8.05 -19.28 -30.50
C ILE A 633 -6.90 -19.76 -29.61
N PRO A 634 -5.72 -20.09 -30.16
CA PRO A 634 -4.55 -20.38 -29.34
C PRO A 634 -4.06 -19.09 -28.66
N VAL A 635 -3.69 -19.18 -27.39
CA VAL A 635 -3.14 -18.07 -26.60
C VAL A 635 -1.62 -18.20 -26.61
N ILE A 636 -0.97 -17.32 -27.37
CA ILE A 636 0.49 -17.28 -27.52
C ILE A 636 1.13 -16.37 -26.45
N ALA A 637 2.42 -16.58 -26.16
CA ALA A 637 3.18 -15.77 -25.21
C ALA A 637 3.06 -14.26 -25.51
N GLY A 638 2.87 -13.45 -24.47
CA GLY A 638 2.63 -12.00 -24.57
C GLY A 638 1.25 -11.57 -25.08
N MET A 639 0.35 -12.49 -25.42
CA MET A 639 -1.00 -12.18 -25.92
C MET A 639 -1.93 -11.68 -24.79
N LYS A 640 -2.09 -10.35 -24.67
CA LYS A 640 -2.89 -9.74 -23.58
C LYS A 640 -4.41 -9.80 -23.79
N ARG A 641 -4.87 -9.94 -25.04
CA ARG A 641 -6.29 -9.86 -25.44
C ARG A 641 -6.59 -10.81 -26.59
N TRP A 642 -7.73 -11.50 -26.53
CA TRP A 642 -8.33 -12.23 -27.65
C TRP A 642 -9.51 -11.46 -28.24
N GLN A 643 -9.87 -11.74 -29.49
CA GLN A 643 -11.05 -11.15 -30.13
C GLN A 643 -11.66 -12.07 -31.20
N VAL A 644 -12.97 -11.96 -31.41
CA VAL A 644 -13.72 -12.54 -32.53
C VAL A 644 -14.55 -11.43 -33.16
N VAL A 645 -14.45 -11.27 -34.48
CA VAL A 645 -15.33 -10.38 -35.23
C VAL A 645 -16.49 -11.20 -35.77
N LEU A 646 -17.69 -10.91 -35.27
CA LEU A 646 -18.94 -11.46 -35.81
C LEU A 646 -19.30 -10.70 -37.11
N PRO A 647 -19.88 -11.38 -38.11
CA PRO A 647 -20.38 -10.72 -39.32
C PRO A 647 -21.53 -9.75 -38.98
N ALA A 648 -21.90 -8.90 -39.93
CA ALA A 648 -23.08 -8.06 -39.80
C ALA A 648 -24.35 -8.93 -39.68
N MET A 649 -25.07 -8.78 -38.57
CA MET A 649 -26.29 -9.54 -38.29
C MET A 649 -27.53 -8.68 -38.55
N LYS A 650 -28.60 -9.30 -39.08
CA LYS A 650 -29.92 -8.64 -39.17
C LYS A 650 -30.49 -8.42 -37.76
N PRO A 651 -31.29 -7.37 -37.53
CA PRO A 651 -32.02 -7.20 -36.27
C PRO A 651 -32.86 -8.45 -35.95
N SER A 652 -32.90 -8.83 -34.67
CA SER A 652 -33.72 -9.94 -34.18
C SER A 652 -33.96 -9.82 -32.67
N ALA A 653 -35.23 -9.91 -32.27
CA ALA A 653 -35.65 -9.99 -30.88
C ALA A 653 -35.47 -11.40 -30.27
N GLU A 654 -35.09 -12.39 -31.09
CA GLU A 654 -34.86 -13.77 -30.66
C GLU A 654 -33.66 -13.86 -29.68
N PRO A 655 -33.85 -14.40 -28.45
CA PRO A 655 -32.78 -14.54 -27.47
C PRO A 655 -31.67 -15.51 -27.92
N LYS A 656 -30.42 -15.05 -27.94
CA LYS A 656 -29.22 -15.85 -28.25
C LYS A 656 -28.28 -15.96 -27.04
N THR A 657 -27.45 -17.00 -27.03
CA THR A 657 -26.48 -17.27 -25.96
C THR A 657 -25.05 -17.18 -26.50
N LEU A 658 -24.20 -16.43 -25.81
CA LEU A 658 -22.76 -16.31 -26.05
C LEU A 658 -22.01 -17.14 -25.01
N LYS A 659 -21.16 -18.06 -25.46
CA LYS A 659 -20.31 -18.88 -24.59
C LYS A 659 -18.83 -18.66 -24.92
N VAL A 660 -18.02 -18.50 -23.86
CA VAL A 660 -16.55 -18.43 -23.95
C VAL A 660 -15.95 -19.33 -22.87
N THR A 661 -15.07 -20.24 -23.28
CA THR A 661 -14.34 -21.16 -22.40
C THR A 661 -12.84 -20.99 -22.62
N PHE A 662 -12.07 -20.96 -21.53
CA PHE A 662 -10.61 -20.92 -21.52
C PHE A 662 -10.09 -22.22 -20.94
N THR A 663 -9.22 -22.88 -21.70
CA THR A 663 -8.57 -24.14 -21.33
C THR A 663 -7.06 -23.97 -21.27
N ILE A 664 -6.40 -24.73 -20.41
CA ILE A 664 -4.93 -24.89 -20.39
C ILE A 664 -4.66 -26.40 -20.36
N ASP A 665 -3.82 -26.89 -21.28
CA ASP A 665 -3.50 -28.33 -21.43
C ASP A 665 -4.76 -29.21 -21.58
N GLY A 666 -5.80 -28.68 -22.24
CA GLY A 666 -7.10 -29.31 -22.42
C GLY A 666 -8.09 -29.17 -21.25
N GLU A 667 -7.64 -28.88 -20.02
CA GLU A 667 -8.50 -28.70 -18.85
C GLU A 667 -9.29 -27.37 -18.92
N VAL A 668 -10.57 -27.36 -18.53
CA VAL A 668 -11.40 -26.13 -18.50
C VAL A 668 -11.08 -25.30 -17.25
N ILE A 669 -10.32 -24.24 -17.44
CA ILE A 669 -9.81 -23.39 -16.35
C ILE A 669 -10.75 -22.21 -16.04
N HIS A 670 -11.41 -21.63 -17.04
CA HIS A 670 -12.44 -20.61 -16.81
C HIS A 670 -13.55 -20.62 -17.89
N GLU A 671 -14.80 -20.39 -17.50
CA GLU A 671 -15.93 -20.28 -18.42
C GLU A 671 -16.77 -19.00 -18.15
N ARG A 672 -17.34 -18.44 -19.23
CA ARG A 672 -18.39 -17.42 -19.22
C ARG A 672 -19.50 -17.77 -20.21
N THR A 673 -20.71 -17.96 -19.70
CA THR A 673 -21.94 -18.05 -20.49
C THR A 673 -22.75 -16.78 -20.26
N VAL A 674 -23.26 -16.19 -21.35
CA VAL A 674 -24.02 -14.94 -21.40
C VAL A 674 -25.33 -15.19 -22.13
N LYS A 675 -26.46 -14.97 -21.46
CA LYS A 675 -27.80 -15.34 -21.93
C LYS A 675 -28.60 -14.15 -22.43
N ASN A 676 -29.65 -14.43 -23.22
CA ASN A 676 -30.65 -13.45 -23.65
C ASN A 676 -30.08 -12.25 -24.43
N VAL A 677 -29.05 -12.49 -25.24
CA VAL A 677 -28.51 -11.47 -26.15
C VAL A 677 -29.43 -11.32 -27.34
N VAL A 678 -29.80 -10.10 -27.71
CA VAL A 678 -30.62 -9.79 -28.88
C VAL A 678 -29.87 -8.87 -29.85
N ILE A 679 -30.28 -8.84 -31.13
CA ILE A 679 -29.63 -8.03 -32.16
C ILE A 679 -30.53 -6.85 -32.50
N GLY A 680 -30.02 -5.62 -32.46
CA GLY A 680 -30.81 -4.42 -32.68
C GLY A 680 -30.01 -3.13 -32.62
N ASP A 681 -30.68 -1.99 -32.59
CA ASP A 681 -30.04 -0.69 -32.75
C ASP A 681 -29.47 -0.20 -31.40
N VAL A 682 -28.14 -0.08 -31.31
CA VAL A 682 -27.41 0.29 -30.09
C VAL A 682 -26.95 1.75 -30.16
N TRP A 683 -27.55 2.57 -29.30
CA TRP A 683 -27.34 4.02 -29.26
C TRP A 683 -26.51 4.43 -28.05
N TYR A 684 -25.42 5.15 -28.30
CA TYR A 684 -24.66 5.85 -27.27
C TYR A 684 -25.26 7.23 -27.03
N VAL A 685 -25.76 7.48 -25.82
CA VAL A 685 -26.42 8.74 -25.45
C VAL A 685 -25.50 9.53 -24.53
N ALA A 686 -24.99 10.66 -25.02
CA ALA A 686 -24.01 11.49 -24.34
C ALA A 686 -24.64 12.82 -23.90
N THR A 687 -24.65 13.11 -22.59
CA THR A 687 -25.32 14.32 -22.06
C THR A 687 -24.83 14.77 -20.67
N PRO A 688 -24.76 16.09 -20.39
CA PRO A 688 -24.61 16.60 -19.03
C PRO A 688 -25.98 16.65 -18.32
N ASN A 689 -26.20 15.72 -17.38
CA ASN A 689 -27.42 15.62 -16.55
C ASN A 689 -28.73 15.48 -17.35
N LEU A 690 -29.04 14.24 -17.75
CA LEU A 690 -30.27 13.85 -18.44
C LEU A 690 -31.52 14.07 -17.55
N ASN A 691 -32.07 15.28 -17.55
CA ASN A 691 -33.40 15.57 -17.04
C ASN A 691 -34.34 15.92 -18.21
N LEU A 692 -34.46 14.98 -19.14
CA LEU A 692 -35.30 15.09 -20.34
C LEU A 692 -36.74 14.67 -20.02
N GLU A 693 -37.65 15.64 -19.94
CA GLU A 693 -39.09 15.38 -20.10
C GLU A 693 -39.39 15.14 -21.58
N ILE A 694 -39.50 13.88 -21.98
CA ILE A 694 -39.97 13.50 -23.32
C ILE A 694 -41.51 13.45 -23.27
N LYS A 695 -42.17 14.53 -23.72
CA LYS A 695 -43.63 14.57 -23.83
C LYS A 695 -44.10 13.81 -25.08
N GLY A 696 -45.14 12.99 -24.89
CA GLY A 696 -45.72 12.12 -25.92
C GLY A 696 -45.07 10.74 -25.96
N ASN A 697 -45.88 9.68 -25.88
CA ASN A 697 -45.39 8.30 -25.78
C ASN A 697 -46.08 7.37 -26.80
N PRO A 698 -45.49 7.13 -27.99
CA PRO A 698 -45.93 6.04 -28.86
C PRO A 698 -45.49 4.71 -28.25
N ALA A 699 -46.44 3.90 -27.78
CA ALA A 699 -46.14 2.63 -27.13
C ALA A 699 -45.62 1.58 -28.14
N SER A 700 -44.30 1.43 -28.23
CA SER A 700 -43.66 0.29 -28.89
C SER A 700 -43.61 -0.92 -27.96
N LYS A 701 -43.95 -2.11 -28.49
CA LYS A 701 -43.81 -3.42 -27.82
C LYS A 701 -42.41 -4.05 -27.96
N GLY A 702 -41.43 -3.34 -28.55
CA GLY A 702 -40.09 -3.85 -28.79
C GLY A 702 -39.23 -4.03 -27.53
N ILE A 703 -38.22 -4.90 -27.59
CA ILE A 703 -37.24 -5.08 -26.51
C ILE A 703 -36.35 -3.84 -26.44
N ILE A 704 -36.46 -3.08 -25.34
CA ILE A 704 -35.68 -1.85 -25.13
C ILE A 704 -34.89 -2.00 -23.84
N ARG A 705 -33.56 -1.97 -23.93
CA ARG A 705 -32.67 -2.21 -22.79
C ARG A 705 -31.64 -1.11 -22.63
N VAL A 706 -31.34 -0.79 -21.38
CA VAL A 706 -30.31 0.16 -21.00
C VAL A 706 -29.13 -0.57 -20.34
N MET A 707 -27.92 -0.25 -20.79
CA MET A 707 -26.71 -0.69 -20.12
C MET A 707 -26.47 0.20 -18.90
N GLN A 708 -26.26 -0.40 -17.73
CA GLN A 708 -26.04 0.30 -16.47
C GLN A 708 -24.99 -0.40 -15.59
N ARG A 709 -24.53 0.28 -14.53
CA ARG A 709 -23.50 -0.25 -13.62
C ARG A 709 -24.11 -1.20 -12.58
N LYS A 710 -23.55 -2.41 -12.46
CA LYS A 710 -23.80 -3.33 -11.34
C LYS A 710 -23.07 -2.81 -10.10
N ALA A 711 -23.79 -2.26 -9.13
CA ALA A 711 -23.22 -1.86 -7.85
C ALA A 711 -22.68 -3.10 -7.09
N LYS A 712 -21.45 -3.03 -6.59
CA LYS A 712 -20.98 -3.95 -5.52
C LYS A 712 -21.35 -3.33 -4.17
N GLY A 713 -21.83 -4.18 -3.26
CA GLY A 713 -22.53 -3.76 -2.03
C GLY A 713 -21.72 -2.83 -1.11
N GLY A 714 -22.45 -2.05 -0.30
CA GLY A 714 -21.86 -1.14 0.70
C GLY A 714 -22.37 0.31 0.70
N MET A 715 -23.28 0.68 -0.22
CA MET A 715 -24.04 1.94 -0.14
C MET A 715 -25.50 1.67 -0.48
N ALA A 716 -26.40 1.96 0.45
CA ALA A 716 -27.82 1.67 0.34
C ALA A 716 -28.51 2.48 -0.77
N GLY A 717 -29.51 1.84 -1.41
CA GLY A 717 -30.73 2.50 -1.86
C GLY A 717 -30.64 3.61 -2.91
N ARG A 718 -29.57 3.69 -3.73
CA ARG A 718 -29.55 4.62 -4.88
C ARG A 718 -29.01 3.95 -6.13
N ALA A 719 -29.91 3.62 -7.06
CA ALA A 719 -29.56 3.47 -8.47
C ALA A 719 -28.93 4.80 -8.92
N ARG A 720 -27.61 4.79 -9.17
CA ARG A 720 -26.89 5.95 -9.71
C ARG A 720 -26.71 5.68 -11.21
N PRO A 721 -27.37 6.42 -12.12
CA PRO A 721 -27.30 6.20 -13.57
C PRO A 721 -25.93 6.55 -14.21
N TYR A 722 -24.86 6.56 -13.43
CA TYR A 722 -23.53 7.05 -13.82
C TYR A 722 -22.51 5.90 -13.81
N SER A 723 -21.53 5.96 -14.72
CA SER A 723 -20.37 5.04 -14.87
C SER A 723 -20.65 3.63 -15.42
N VAL A 724 -21.21 3.58 -16.63
CA VAL A 724 -20.98 2.44 -17.54
C VAL A 724 -19.59 2.62 -18.17
N CYS A 725 -18.67 1.70 -17.90
CA CYS A 725 -17.40 1.63 -18.63
C CYS A 725 -17.49 0.52 -19.67
N VAL A 726 -17.72 0.88 -20.93
CA VAL A 726 -17.27 0.09 -22.10
C VAL A 726 -15.74 0.11 -22.07
N SER A 727 -15.15 -0.93 -21.49
CA SER A 727 -13.71 -1.00 -21.23
C SER A 727 -13.05 -1.89 -22.28
N THR A 728 -12.04 -1.33 -22.95
CA THR A 728 -11.15 -2.07 -23.85
C THR A 728 -10.03 -2.80 -23.10
N THR A 729 -9.85 -2.49 -21.80
CA THR A 729 -8.77 -2.96 -20.95
C THR A 729 -9.24 -4.03 -19.95
N PRO A 730 -8.51 -5.17 -19.83
CA PRO A 730 -8.78 -6.22 -18.85
C PRO A 730 -8.94 -5.72 -17.40
N LEU A 731 -8.17 -4.70 -17.03
CA LEU A 731 -7.90 -4.34 -15.63
C LEU A 731 -9.08 -3.70 -14.88
N ASN A 732 -10.14 -3.29 -15.59
CA ASN A 732 -11.17 -2.41 -15.02
C ASN A 732 -12.40 -3.17 -14.50
N ARG A 733 -12.43 -3.45 -13.19
CA ARG A 733 -13.39 -4.36 -12.52
C ARG A 733 -14.82 -3.81 -12.36
N PHE A 734 -15.25 -2.85 -13.17
CA PHE A 734 -16.61 -2.31 -13.13
C PHE A 734 -17.57 -3.26 -13.85
N ALA A 735 -18.25 -4.10 -13.07
CA ALA A 735 -19.33 -4.92 -13.60
C ALA A 735 -20.47 -4.04 -14.11
N SER A 736 -20.85 -4.23 -15.37
CA SER A 736 -22.06 -3.67 -15.97
C SER A 736 -23.14 -4.76 -16.05
N ILE A 737 -24.39 -4.34 -16.26
CA ILE A 737 -25.54 -5.18 -16.60
C ILE A 737 -26.34 -4.49 -17.70
N TRP A 738 -27.03 -5.29 -18.50
CA TRP A 738 -28.15 -4.80 -19.30
C TRP A 738 -29.44 -5.10 -18.55
N ALA A 739 -30.33 -4.12 -18.48
CA ALA A 739 -31.65 -4.24 -17.90
C ALA A 739 -32.67 -3.59 -18.83
N ASP A 740 -33.94 -3.96 -18.74
CA ASP A 740 -34.99 -3.31 -19.52
C ASP A 740 -35.08 -1.82 -19.13
N ALA A 741 -35.27 -0.96 -20.13
CA ALA A 741 -35.22 0.48 -19.94
C ALA A 741 -36.45 1.00 -19.18
N SER A 742 -36.26 2.09 -18.43
CA SER A 742 -37.34 2.78 -17.72
C SER A 742 -37.26 4.30 -17.89
N GLY A 743 -38.34 5.00 -17.57
CA GLY A 743 -38.42 6.46 -17.59
C GLY A 743 -38.00 7.08 -18.92
N SER A 744 -37.16 8.12 -18.88
CA SER A 744 -36.68 8.84 -20.06
C SER A 744 -35.90 7.97 -21.05
N THR A 745 -35.19 6.92 -20.58
CA THR A 745 -34.56 5.96 -21.50
C THR A 745 -35.55 5.03 -22.19
N LEU A 746 -36.65 4.66 -21.52
CA LEU A 746 -37.72 3.89 -22.17
C LEU A 746 -38.39 4.74 -23.24
N ALA A 747 -38.79 5.98 -22.93
CA ALA A 747 -39.42 6.87 -23.91
C ALA A 747 -38.53 7.15 -25.13
N LEU A 748 -37.23 7.38 -24.93
CA LEU A 748 -36.25 7.50 -26.01
C LEU A 748 -36.18 6.21 -26.85
N GLY A 749 -36.03 5.06 -26.18
CA GLY A 749 -35.95 3.77 -26.85
C GLY A 749 -37.23 3.39 -27.59
N GLN A 750 -38.41 3.73 -27.06
CA GLN A 750 -39.71 3.51 -27.72
C GLN A 750 -39.82 4.36 -29.00
N ARG A 751 -39.34 5.60 -28.98
CA ARG A 751 -39.32 6.48 -30.16
C ARG A 751 -38.27 6.10 -31.21
N LEU A 752 -37.20 5.40 -30.81
CA LEU A 752 -36.23 4.78 -31.72
C LEU A 752 -36.82 3.50 -32.32
N ALA A 753 -37.34 2.60 -31.48
CA ALA A 753 -37.97 1.35 -31.88
C ALA A 753 -39.23 1.55 -32.73
N SER A 754 -39.99 2.63 -32.53
CA SER A 754 -41.15 2.96 -33.37
C SER A 754 -40.77 3.42 -34.78
N LYS A 755 -39.48 3.73 -35.03
CA LYS A 755 -38.96 4.07 -36.36
C LYS A 755 -38.33 2.89 -37.09
N SER A 756 -37.67 1.98 -36.36
CA SER A 756 -36.95 0.85 -36.97
C SER A 756 -37.62 -0.51 -36.79
N GLY A 757 -38.56 -0.66 -35.86
CA GLY A 757 -39.17 -1.94 -35.48
C GLY A 757 -38.25 -2.86 -34.66
N ASN A 758 -36.98 -2.50 -34.48
CA ASN A 758 -35.95 -3.36 -33.93
C ASN A 758 -35.92 -3.33 -32.39
N PRO A 759 -35.27 -4.33 -31.74
CA PRO A 759 -34.75 -4.16 -30.38
C PRO A 759 -33.84 -2.93 -30.30
N VAL A 760 -33.85 -2.22 -29.18
CA VAL A 760 -33.02 -1.02 -28.97
C VAL A 760 -32.17 -1.16 -27.72
N GLY A 761 -30.86 -0.99 -27.88
CA GLY A 761 -29.90 -0.89 -26.79
C GLY A 761 -29.54 0.58 -26.53
N ILE A 762 -29.59 1.02 -25.29
CA ILE A 762 -29.18 2.38 -24.90
C ILE A 762 -27.98 2.29 -23.95
N ILE A 763 -26.87 2.90 -24.33
CA ILE A 763 -25.69 3.05 -23.50
C ILE A 763 -25.63 4.51 -23.06
N ILE A 764 -26.07 4.79 -21.83
CA ILE A 764 -25.97 6.14 -21.28
C ILE A 764 -24.50 6.41 -20.93
N MET A 765 -23.90 7.32 -21.68
CA MET A 765 -22.62 7.92 -21.35
C MET A 765 -22.95 9.17 -20.51
N GLN A 766 -22.82 9.04 -19.18
CA GLN A 766 -23.01 10.13 -18.23
C GLN A 766 -21.94 10.05 -17.13
N GLY A 767 -21.29 11.19 -16.86
CA GLY A 767 -20.12 11.24 -16.00
C GLY A 767 -20.04 12.53 -15.20
N THR A 768 -19.47 12.43 -14.00
CA THR A 768 -19.06 13.60 -13.22
C THR A 768 -17.68 13.38 -12.61
N ALA A 769 -16.76 14.33 -12.81
CA ALA A 769 -15.49 14.38 -12.10
C ALA A 769 -15.72 14.97 -10.69
N SER A 770 -15.06 14.40 -9.67
CA SER A 770 -15.04 14.97 -8.32
C SER A 770 -13.82 15.89 -8.17
N VAL A 771 -14.01 17.17 -8.45
CA VAL A 771 -12.97 18.20 -8.38
C VAL A 771 -12.90 18.77 -6.97
N LYS A 772 -11.75 18.62 -6.31
CA LYS A 772 -11.52 19.20 -4.98
C LYS A 772 -11.17 20.68 -5.13
N VAL A 773 -12.14 21.55 -4.89
CA VAL A 773 -11.94 23.00 -4.90
C VAL A 773 -11.09 23.40 -3.68
N PRO A 774 -10.01 24.19 -3.83
CA PRO A 774 -9.24 24.71 -2.70
C PRO A 774 -10.15 25.41 -1.68
N GLY A 775 -9.87 25.21 -0.39
CA GLY A 775 -10.70 25.73 0.71
C GLY A 775 -11.96 24.91 1.05
N GLN A 776 -12.47 24.05 0.16
CA GLN A 776 -13.65 23.23 0.46
C GLN A 776 -13.30 21.85 1.05
N LYS A 777 -13.94 21.50 2.19
CA LYS A 777 -13.75 20.21 2.88
C LYS A 777 -14.24 18.99 2.07
N LYS A 778 -15.09 19.19 1.06
CA LYS A 778 -15.63 18.14 0.17
C LYS A 778 -15.40 18.52 -1.30
N ALA A 779 -15.18 17.53 -2.16
CA ALA A 779 -15.02 17.76 -3.60
C ALA A 779 -16.37 18.09 -4.27
N LYS A 780 -16.38 19.09 -5.16
CA LYS A 780 -17.53 19.44 -5.99
C LYS A 780 -17.59 18.48 -7.17
N ARG A 781 -18.78 17.99 -7.52
CA ARG A 781 -18.98 17.24 -8.76
C ARG A 781 -19.25 18.19 -9.92
N VAL A 782 -18.53 18.00 -11.02
CA VAL A 782 -18.72 18.69 -12.31
C VAL A 782 -18.93 17.63 -13.40
N PRO A 783 -19.76 17.88 -14.44
CA PRO A 783 -19.93 16.96 -15.57
C PRO A 783 -18.61 16.58 -16.26
N LEU A 784 -18.62 15.46 -16.99
CA LEU A 784 -17.54 15.06 -17.91
C LEU A 784 -17.95 15.33 -19.36
N ASP A 785 -17.06 15.96 -20.13
CA ASP A 785 -17.29 16.31 -21.54
C ASP A 785 -17.11 15.12 -22.49
N LEU A 786 -17.68 15.23 -23.70
CA LEU A 786 -17.74 14.21 -24.77
C LEU A 786 -16.39 13.52 -25.06
N LYS A 787 -15.28 14.26 -24.99
CA LYS A 787 -13.90 13.81 -25.27
C LYS A 787 -13.43 12.59 -24.46
N HIS A 788 -14.13 12.22 -23.39
CA HIS A 788 -13.79 11.06 -22.56
C HIS A 788 -14.49 9.75 -23.01
N TRP A 789 -15.38 9.79 -24.00
CA TRP A 789 -16.36 8.71 -24.23
C TRP A 789 -16.28 8.00 -25.59
N ILE A 790 -15.58 8.54 -26.59
CA ILE A 790 -15.51 7.97 -27.94
C ILE A 790 -14.05 7.62 -28.31
N PRO A 791 -13.74 6.34 -28.63
CA PRO A 791 -12.42 5.95 -29.12
C PRO A 791 -12.15 6.48 -30.53
N ASN A 792 -10.91 6.90 -30.80
CA ASN A 792 -10.46 7.53 -32.06
C ASN A 792 -10.98 6.83 -33.34
N ALA A 793 -10.95 5.49 -33.36
CA ALA A 793 -11.35 4.68 -34.51
C ALA A 793 -12.79 4.90 -35.00
N TYR A 794 -13.72 5.29 -34.13
CA TYR A 794 -15.14 5.49 -34.49
C TYR A 794 -15.44 6.89 -35.05
N LEU A 795 -14.49 7.84 -34.96
CA LEU A 795 -14.72 9.24 -35.33
C LEU A 795 -14.72 9.47 -36.84
N LYS A 796 -14.23 8.50 -37.63
CA LYS A 796 -14.44 8.47 -39.08
C LYS A 796 -15.93 8.51 -39.47
N GLN A 797 -16.82 8.15 -38.55
CA GLN A 797 -18.28 8.17 -38.72
C GLN A 797 -18.94 9.41 -38.08
N ALA A 798 -18.17 10.34 -37.49
CA ALA A 798 -18.66 11.55 -36.83
C ALA A 798 -17.80 12.78 -37.21
N PRO A 799 -17.92 13.31 -38.45
CA PRO A 799 -16.96 14.29 -39.00
C PRO A 799 -16.87 15.61 -38.23
N SER A 800 -17.95 16.05 -37.57
CA SER A 800 -18.00 17.30 -36.80
C SER A 800 -17.08 17.31 -35.57
N LEU A 801 -16.67 16.14 -35.08
CA LEU A 801 -15.73 16.00 -33.95
C LEU A 801 -14.26 15.86 -34.41
N MET A 802 -14.02 15.84 -35.72
CA MET A 802 -12.71 15.51 -36.29
C MET A 802 -11.64 16.58 -35.98
N THR A 803 -12.01 17.86 -35.89
CA THR A 803 -11.07 18.95 -35.60
C THR A 803 -10.60 18.92 -34.14
N ASP A 804 -11.54 18.80 -33.19
CA ASP A 804 -11.24 18.63 -31.76
C ASP A 804 -10.41 17.37 -31.52
N TYR A 805 -10.69 16.28 -32.27
CA TYR A 805 -9.94 15.05 -32.11
C TYR A 805 -8.60 15.05 -32.85
N LYS A 806 -8.40 15.79 -33.94
CA LYS A 806 -7.07 16.00 -34.53
C LYS A 806 -6.11 16.65 -33.52
N GLN A 807 -6.61 17.52 -32.64
CA GLN A 807 -5.84 18.10 -31.54
C GLN A 807 -5.52 17.07 -30.42
N LEU A 808 -6.35 16.03 -30.24
CA LEU A 808 -6.16 14.94 -29.26
C LEU A 808 -5.38 13.72 -29.81
N ALA A 809 -5.43 13.48 -31.12
CA ALA A 809 -4.74 12.38 -31.82
C ALA A 809 -3.21 12.57 -31.91
N THR A 810 -2.73 13.73 -31.45
CA THR A 810 -1.33 14.08 -31.18
C THR A 810 -0.66 13.21 -30.09
N ILE A 811 -1.40 12.26 -29.52
CA ILE A 811 -0.98 11.29 -28.51
C ILE A 811 -1.05 9.87 -29.10
N ASN A 812 -0.17 9.55 -30.04
CA ASN A 812 0.00 8.19 -30.57
C ASN A 812 1.50 7.95 -30.86
N PRO A 813 2.09 6.78 -30.53
CA PRO A 813 3.49 6.54 -30.81
C PRO A 813 3.83 6.71 -32.31
N GLY A 814 4.98 7.31 -32.63
CA GLY A 814 5.39 7.62 -34.01
C GLY A 814 4.68 8.84 -34.64
N ASN A 815 4.14 9.75 -33.82
CA ASN A 815 3.73 11.09 -34.24
C ASN A 815 4.69 12.13 -33.62
N ASP A 816 5.11 13.13 -34.39
CA ASP A 816 6.08 14.16 -33.96
C ASP A 816 5.75 14.78 -32.58
N ILE A 817 4.48 15.02 -32.28
CA ILE A 817 4.06 15.62 -30.99
C ILE A 817 4.15 14.60 -29.85
N TYR A 818 3.84 13.33 -30.10
CA TYR A 818 4.07 12.27 -29.11
C TYR A 818 5.57 12.05 -28.86
N ASP A 819 6.36 12.02 -29.93
CA ASP A 819 7.81 11.81 -29.85
C ASP A 819 8.50 13.02 -29.19
N ALA A 820 8.04 14.24 -29.43
CA ALA A 820 8.45 15.44 -28.69
C ALA A 820 8.07 15.37 -27.21
N ASN A 821 6.87 14.86 -26.87
CA ASN A 821 6.47 14.63 -25.47
C ASN A 821 7.34 13.55 -24.79
N ALA A 822 7.72 12.48 -25.50
CA ALA A 822 8.60 11.43 -24.99
C ALA A 822 10.04 11.95 -24.78
N LYS A 823 10.57 12.72 -25.74
CA LYS A 823 11.87 13.42 -25.61
C LYS A 823 11.87 14.42 -24.45
N ARG A 824 10.79 15.20 -24.27
CA ARG A 824 10.62 16.09 -23.11
C ARG A 824 10.64 15.31 -21.79
N TYR A 825 9.89 14.21 -21.71
CA TYR A 825 9.86 13.33 -20.53
C TYR A 825 11.25 12.78 -20.17
N MET A 826 12.05 12.38 -21.17
CA MET A 826 13.45 12.01 -20.95
C MET A 826 14.29 13.18 -20.48
N GLY A 827 14.09 14.38 -21.03
CA GLY A 827 14.72 15.61 -20.58
C GLY A 827 14.39 15.95 -19.12
N ASP A 828 13.12 15.82 -18.72
CA ASP A 828 12.65 16.04 -17.35
C ASP A 828 13.31 15.07 -16.36
N TRP A 829 13.47 13.79 -16.73
CA TRP A 829 14.20 12.82 -15.91
C TRP A 829 15.71 13.09 -15.86
N LYS A 830 16.36 13.39 -17.00
CA LYS A 830 17.77 13.78 -17.05
C LYS A 830 18.02 15.03 -16.19
N LYS A 831 17.09 15.99 -16.19
CA LYS A 831 17.11 17.18 -15.34
C LYS A 831 16.93 16.85 -13.86
N LEU A 832 15.95 16.02 -13.51
CA LEU A 832 15.71 15.59 -12.13
C LEU A 832 16.96 14.95 -11.52
N TRP A 833 17.57 13.98 -12.23
CA TRP A 833 18.75 13.25 -11.78
C TRP A 833 20.05 14.06 -11.87
N GLY A 834 20.19 14.96 -12.85
CA GLY A 834 21.39 15.76 -13.06
C GLY A 834 21.47 17.03 -12.22
N GLU A 835 20.34 17.69 -11.94
CA GLU A 835 20.30 18.98 -11.22
C GLU A 835 19.76 18.84 -9.79
N TYR A 836 18.59 18.22 -9.61
CA TYR A 836 17.84 18.33 -8.36
C TYR A 836 18.21 17.27 -7.32
N ILE A 837 18.29 15.99 -7.72
CA ILE A 837 18.65 14.92 -6.79
C ILE A 837 20.07 15.09 -6.19
N PRO A 838 21.11 15.52 -6.94
CA PRO A 838 22.43 15.79 -6.36
C PRO A 838 22.38 16.86 -5.27
N GLN A 839 21.56 17.92 -5.43
CA GLN A 839 21.35 18.94 -4.40
C GLN A 839 20.67 18.36 -3.15
N LEU A 840 19.68 17.47 -3.29
CA LEU A 840 19.07 16.78 -2.15
C LEU A 840 20.07 15.87 -1.41
N ILE A 841 20.89 15.12 -2.16
CA ILE A 841 21.91 14.22 -1.61
C ILE A 841 22.98 15.00 -0.86
N ALA A 842 23.44 16.13 -1.42
CA ALA A 842 24.45 16.99 -0.81
C ALA A 842 23.94 17.71 0.44
N THR A 843 22.71 18.25 0.41
CA THR A 843 22.17 19.05 1.52
C THR A 843 21.52 18.23 2.64
N LYS A 844 21.20 16.95 2.42
CA LYS A 844 20.39 16.09 3.30
C LYS A 844 19.03 16.69 3.70
N LYS A 845 18.55 17.66 2.92
CA LYS A 845 17.27 18.39 3.07
C LYS A 845 16.36 17.98 1.93
N SER A 846 15.04 17.99 2.16
CA SER A 846 14.13 18.19 1.03
C SER A 846 14.06 19.68 0.70
N ALA A 847 13.65 20.01 -0.52
CA ALA A 847 13.16 21.36 -0.82
C ALA A 847 11.99 21.73 0.13
N ARG A 848 11.97 22.97 0.64
CA ARG A 848 10.98 23.45 1.62
C ARG A 848 9.64 23.81 0.97
N TRP A 849 8.57 23.36 1.61
CA TRP A 849 7.18 23.34 1.15
C TRP A 849 6.51 24.67 0.77
N SER A 850 5.63 24.58 -0.23
CA SER A 850 4.38 25.35 -0.33
C SER A 850 3.32 24.79 0.66
N PRO A 851 2.39 25.59 1.21
CA PRO A 851 1.48 25.19 2.32
C PRO A 851 0.47 24.06 2.04
N LEU A 852 0.56 23.35 0.90
CA LEU A 852 -0.51 22.53 0.34
C LEU A 852 -0.22 21.01 0.22
N GLY A 853 0.80 20.48 0.90
CA GLY A 853 0.97 19.03 1.04
C GLY A 853 2.12 18.40 0.26
N THR A 854 2.74 19.13 -0.67
CA THR A 854 3.64 18.52 -1.67
C THR A 854 4.70 19.49 -2.21
N LEU A 855 5.95 19.24 -1.82
CA LEU A 855 7.11 19.40 -2.69
C LEU A 855 7.79 18.04 -2.77
N SER A 856 8.14 17.49 -3.92
CA SER A 856 7.43 17.38 -5.20
C SER A 856 8.06 16.28 -6.06
N VAL A 857 8.92 15.39 -5.53
CA VAL A 857 9.10 14.08 -6.18
C VAL A 857 7.73 13.41 -6.33
N ALA A 858 6.79 13.59 -5.39
CA ALA A 858 5.40 13.17 -5.53
C ALA A 858 4.52 14.05 -6.46
N ALA A 859 4.98 15.20 -6.96
CA ALA A 859 4.25 16.07 -7.90
C ALA A 859 4.85 16.05 -9.33
N GLU A 860 6.13 15.76 -9.46
CA GLU A 860 6.77 15.24 -10.68
C GLU A 860 6.41 13.75 -10.86
N CYS A 861 6.19 12.96 -9.80
CA CYS A 861 5.47 11.68 -9.92
C CYS A 861 3.94 11.85 -10.09
N ARG A 862 3.36 13.05 -9.89
CA ARG A 862 2.03 13.35 -10.50
C ARG A 862 2.18 13.56 -12.00
N HIS A 863 3.29 14.11 -12.50
CA HIS A 863 3.65 13.97 -13.90
C HIS A 863 3.86 12.50 -14.29
N HIS A 864 4.41 11.61 -13.45
CA HIS A 864 4.45 10.18 -13.77
C HIS A 864 3.03 9.58 -13.95
N ARG A 865 2.02 9.92 -13.13
CA ARG A 865 0.63 9.49 -13.41
C ARG A 865 0.05 10.14 -14.66
N CYS A 866 0.20 11.46 -14.82
CA CYS A 866 -0.28 12.19 -15.99
C CYS A 866 0.39 11.73 -17.30
N LEU A 867 1.67 11.39 -17.29
CA LEU A 867 2.43 10.90 -18.45
C LEU A 867 2.33 9.39 -18.65
N THR A 868 2.10 8.58 -17.60
CA THR A 868 1.60 7.21 -17.83
C THR A 868 0.23 7.23 -18.51
N GLY A 869 -0.57 8.31 -18.36
CA GLY A 869 -1.79 8.52 -19.16
C GLY A 869 -1.56 9.06 -20.58
N LEU A 870 -0.36 9.59 -20.90
CA LEU A 870 0.05 9.98 -22.26
C LEU A 870 0.76 8.84 -23.00
N LEU A 871 1.50 7.98 -22.29
CA LEU A 871 2.32 6.90 -22.83
C LEU A 871 1.67 5.51 -22.67
N ARG A 872 0.65 5.38 -21.81
CA ARG A 872 -0.28 4.24 -21.78
C ARG A 872 -1.68 4.76 -22.09
N HIS A 873 -2.23 4.32 -23.22
CA HIS A 873 -3.65 4.48 -23.51
C HIS A 873 -4.48 3.59 -22.57
N ASP A 874 -4.86 4.17 -21.44
CA ASP A 874 -6.07 3.81 -20.70
C ASP A 874 -6.73 5.13 -20.29
N PRO A 875 -7.87 5.53 -20.90
CA PRO A 875 -8.35 6.90 -20.80
C PRO A 875 -9.01 7.15 -19.45
N LEU A 876 -8.33 7.85 -18.52
CA LEU A 876 -8.93 8.72 -17.51
C LEU A 876 -7.86 9.44 -16.64
N VAL A 877 -8.19 10.66 -16.21
CA VAL A 877 -7.46 11.53 -15.26
C VAL A 877 -6.30 12.35 -15.85
N TRP A 878 -6.67 13.50 -16.43
CA TRP A 878 -5.87 14.73 -16.34
C TRP A 878 -6.69 15.82 -15.64
N SER A 879 -6.08 16.53 -14.70
CA SER A 879 -6.63 17.77 -14.14
C SER A 879 -5.50 18.73 -13.77
N CYS A 880 -5.10 19.56 -14.72
CA CYS A 880 -4.29 20.76 -14.47
C CYS A 880 -5.14 21.98 -14.81
N GLN A 881 -5.37 22.84 -13.82
CA GLN A 881 -5.77 24.23 -14.03
C GLN A 881 -4.81 25.12 -13.25
N LEU A 882 -4.03 25.89 -14.00
CA LEU A 882 -3.35 27.08 -13.50
C LEU A 882 -4.37 28.23 -13.36
N LYS A 883 -4.12 29.14 -12.42
CA LYS A 883 -4.68 30.50 -12.34
C LYS A 883 -3.55 31.42 -11.88
N GLY A 884 -3.48 32.71 -12.21
CA GLY A 884 -4.35 33.55 -13.07
C GLY A 884 -3.51 34.28 -14.15
N ASN A 885 -3.88 35.43 -14.70
CA ASN A 885 -4.93 36.40 -14.29
C ASN A 885 -5.51 37.14 -15.55
N PRO A 886 -6.37 38.20 -15.48
CA PRO A 886 -7.60 38.20 -16.30
C PRO A 886 -7.89 39.44 -17.18
N PHE A 887 -8.95 39.32 -18.00
CA PHE A 887 -9.73 40.37 -18.70
C PHE A 887 -9.08 41.12 -19.89
N PRO A 888 -9.88 41.80 -20.76
CA PRO A 888 -11.32 41.71 -21.01
C PRO A 888 -11.69 41.51 -22.51
N LEU A 889 -12.97 41.23 -22.80
CA LEU A 889 -13.74 42.04 -23.76
C LEU A 889 -15.25 41.78 -23.62
N GLN A 890 -16.02 42.86 -23.49
CA GLN A 890 -17.49 42.82 -23.43
C GLN A 890 -18.11 42.79 -24.83
N ARG A 891 -19.33 42.27 -24.90
CA ARG A 891 -20.25 42.41 -26.03
C ARG A 891 -20.53 43.88 -26.37
N LYS A 892 -20.73 44.18 -27.66
CA LYS A 892 -21.85 44.96 -28.21
C LYS A 892 -22.24 44.30 -29.54
N HIS A 893 -23.44 43.72 -29.62
CA HIS A 893 -24.61 44.30 -30.31
C HIS A 893 -24.40 44.50 -31.83
N VAL A 894 -24.88 43.52 -32.61
CA VAL A 894 -26.28 43.52 -33.07
C VAL A 894 -26.94 42.26 -32.51
#